data_AF-A0A375A5S6-F1
#
_entry.id   AF-A0A375A5S6-F1
#
_cell.length_a   1.000
_cell.length_b   1.000
_cell.length_c   1.000
_cell.angle_alpha   90.00
_cell.angle_beta   90.00
_cell.angle_gamma   90.00
#
_symmetry.space_group_name_H-M   'P 1'
#
loop_
_entity.id
_entity.type
_entity.pdbx_description
1 polymer ?
#
loop_
_entity_poly.entity_id
_entity_poly.type
_entity_poly.pdbx_seq_one_letter_code
_entity_poly.pdbx_strand_id
1 'polypeptide(L)'
;MKGLALLAGLITLLGQMPAFASGDMECDSFYANCSMAVPYLFPENDTRTNLALLQSYRNRILLSQPMPDQTRTRIDPFTSSQLMGVADTDSDITTISDSLSRSNDDKDSEKNTSLVHKATLLHFPAPEIEKLRDLTPVDLDGRWVSNDLPALEAFFDLLLADKELSDAHRTQLALVRVRMLSNEYGISDVSADLNALPESGHAGELRRYLIAATAFYDGLFDRAEQEFSSLTKATQAWVAETARYMLIRVAINQAMKDSLDEYSMFDPAKADKALGQRAIEHIADYLKSYPNGHYVDSAAGLYRRAEWIIGDTAALAMRSGQALSQAKTAQELQLMINEVDNKLLENTSFTTSADAPLLMLVQDLKRLRSPEIQRLMPPLQQEELTRQQPLFEKAGMQEEFRYLQAAFAFYVQHDYHAVLNTLPMTTAEDLHDTTLFSTQVLRGLALEQQKQWGDAEAHWRHLLTLKTSYIQQQFLQLALARTLVANDQPERVFTPESPVKNLRFRSAILKTSADAQLLRQQTGAQQTHEERVIALHTLLTRQLMHRNYSDFLKDSALLKTITPLQNSDDPSWGNEDLNTFSWDGSDTEDGYSCPSLQETVTTLSQNARDAHSLNCLGEFFLRTGTDVRFDWDEGNMLTGLTDARPHYAGNRFTRLDNYMQVIADAKAATDDKSYALYRAIYCFAPSGSNDCGTQDISLETRKAWFRQLKTKYKGSQWARQLKYYW
;
A
#
# COMPACT_ATOMS: atom_id res chain seq x y z
N MET A 1 -65.60 5.53 -1.32
CA MET A 1 -64.49 6.47 -1.62
C MET A 1 -63.20 5.71 -1.33
N LYS A 2 -62.58 5.12 -2.37
CA LYS A 2 -61.32 5.58 -3.02
C LYS A 2 -60.13 5.59 -2.01
N GLY A 3 -59.00 4.89 -2.19
CA GLY A 3 -58.40 4.05 -3.24
C GLY A 3 -57.23 3.26 -2.59
N LEU A 4 -57.01 1.99 -2.96
CA LEU A 4 -56.18 1.46 -4.06
C LEU A 4 -54.68 1.33 -3.74
N ALA A 5 -54.24 0.08 -3.82
CA ALA A 5 -52.89 -0.48 -3.83
C ALA A 5 -51.85 0.26 -4.70
N LEU A 6 -50.57 0.18 -4.30
CA LEU A 6 -49.43 0.10 -5.22
C LEU A 6 -48.14 -0.41 -4.54
N LEU A 7 -47.65 -1.55 -5.07
CA LEU A 7 -46.26 -2.02 -5.30
C LEU A 7 -45.21 -1.79 -4.19
N ALA A 8 -44.55 -2.80 -3.58
CA ALA A 8 -43.88 -3.98 -4.15
C ALA A 8 -43.00 -3.64 -5.37
N GLY A 9 -41.77 -3.17 -5.12
CA GLY A 9 -40.81 -2.89 -6.17
C GLY A 9 -39.83 -1.79 -5.76
N LEU A 10 -38.77 -2.15 -5.04
CA LEU A 10 -37.55 -1.34 -4.97
C LEU A 10 -36.35 -2.28 -4.74
N ILE A 11 -35.94 -2.85 -5.86
CA ILE A 11 -34.56 -2.83 -6.36
C ILE A 11 -33.51 -3.20 -5.31
N THR A 12 -33.17 -4.49 -5.30
CA THR A 12 -31.85 -4.99 -4.91
C THR A 12 -30.82 -4.48 -5.92
N LEU A 13 -30.33 -3.26 -5.72
CA LEU A 13 -29.03 -2.83 -6.24
C LEU A 13 -27.98 -3.59 -5.45
N LEU A 14 -27.58 -4.74 -5.98
CA LEU A 14 -26.35 -5.44 -5.59
C LEU A 14 -25.17 -4.57 -6.05
N GLY A 15 -24.92 -3.49 -5.31
CA GLY A 15 -23.55 -3.02 -5.17
C GLY A 15 -22.85 -4.03 -4.29
N GLN A 16 -22.33 -5.11 -4.88
CA GLN A 16 -21.20 -5.75 -4.24
C GLN A 16 -20.12 -4.68 -4.31
N MET A 17 -19.86 -4.01 -3.19
CA MET A 17 -18.54 -3.44 -3.02
C MET A 17 -17.57 -4.56 -3.38
N PRO A 18 -16.55 -4.31 -4.23
CA PRO A 18 -15.46 -5.27 -4.36
C PRO A 18 -15.08 -5.67 -2.94
N ALA A 19 -15.17 -6.96 -2.64
CA ALA A 19 -14.73 -7.48 -1.36
C ALA A 19 -13.21 -7.34 -1.34
N PHE A 20 -12.76 -6.13 -1.04
CA PHE A 20 -11.41 -5.80 -0.65
C PHE A 20 -11.34 -6.08 0.84
N ALA A 21 -10.63 -7.13 1.21
CA ALA A 21 -10.27 -7.39 2.59
C ALA A 21 -9.02 -8.27 2.57
N SER A 22 -7.85 -7.63 2.63
CA SER A 22 -6.82 -8.16 3.50
C SER A 22 -7.10 -7.51 4.86
N GLY A 23 -7.62 -8.28 5.80
CA GLY A 23 -7.97 -7.80 7.15
C GLY A 23 -6.77 -7.80 8.11
N ASP A 24 -5.57 -8.07 7.63
CA ASP A 24 -4.38 -8.32 8.45
C ASP A 24 -3.69 -7.02 8.93
N MET A 25 -3.86 -5.90 8.22
CA MET A 25 -3.45 -4.55 8.61
C MET A 25 -4.48 -3.56 8.04
N GLU A 26 -4.76 -2.43 8.71
CA GLU A 26 -5.75 -1.41 8.31
C GLU A 26 -5.43 -0.76 6.93
N CYS A 27 -5.56 -1.52 5.85
CA CYS A 27 -5.25 -1.10 4.48
C CYS A 27 -6.35 -1.63 3.55
N ASP A 28 -7.35 -0.80 3.30
CA ASP A 28 -8.61 -1.19 2.67
C ASP A 28 -8.51 -1.46 1.15
N SER A 29 -7.33 -1.30 0.54
CA SER A 29 -6.97 -1.81 -0.78
C SER A 29 -5.48 -1.54 -1.04
N PHE A 30 -4.99 -1.81 -2.26
CA PHE A 30 -3.65 -1.51 -2.77
C PHE A 30 -3.31 -0.01 -2.85
N TYR A 31 -3.71 0.80 -1.85
CA TYR A 31 -3.20 2.16 -1.71
C TYR A 31 -1.72 2.10 -1.36
N ALA A 32 -0.92 2.86 -2.10
CA ALA A 32 0.53 2.69 -2.23
C ALA A 32 1.35 2.94 -0.95
N ASN A 33 0.74 3.48 0.11
CA ASN A 33 1.46 3.98 1.29
C ASN A 33 1.04 3.32 2.62
N CYS A 34 0.23 2.26 2.61
CA CYS A 34 -0.39 1.80 3.87
C CYS A 34 0.28 0.59 4.58
N SER A 35 1.22 -0.14 3.97
CA SER A 35 1.93 -1.23 4.67
C SER A 35 3.44 -1.25 4.42
N MET A 36 4.22 -1.33 5.51
CA MET A 36 5.67 -1.52 5.44
C MET A 36 5.99 -2.85 4.78
N ALA A 37 6.87 -2.84 3.78
CA ALA A 37 7.28 -4.04 3.04
C ALA A 37 8.81 -4.12 2.96
N VAL A 38 9.41 -5.06 3.68
CA VAL A 38 10.88 -5.26 3.66
C VAL A 38 11.29 -6.32 2.64
N PRO A 39 12.48 -6.19 2.01
CA PRO A 39 12.93 -7.07 0.91
C PRO A 39 13.48 -8.43 1.37
N TYR A 40 12.98 -8.95 2.49
CA TYR A 40 13.34 -10.26 3.03
C TYR A 40 12.09 -10.91 3.65
N LEU A 41 12.12 -12.22 3.83
CA LEU A 41 11.04 -12.97 4.49
C LEU A 41 10.90 -12.49 5.92
N PHE A 42 9.79 -11.84 6.27
CA PHE A 42 9.60 -11.26 7.59
C PHE A 42 8.22 -11.63 8.11
N PRO A 43 8.06 -12.15 9.35
CA PRO A 43 6.74 -12.47 9.88
C PRO A 43 5.74 -11.31 9.80
N GLU A 44 6.18 -10.08 10.09
CA GLU A 44 5.30 -8.90 10.07
C GLU A 44 5.19 -8.23 8.70
N ASN A 45 5.79 -8.80 7.63
CA ASN A 45 5.42 -8.40 6.27
C ASN A 45 3.95 -8.78 6.03
N ASP A 46 3.27 -8.00 5.18
CA ASP A 46 2.02 -8.44 4.54
C ASP A 46 2.25 -9.83 3.91
N THR A 47 1.29 -10.72 4.10
CA THR A 47 1.37 -12.11 3.65
C THR A 47 1.66 -12.20 2.14
N ARG A 48 1.07 -11.28 1.36
CA ARG A 48 1.28 -11.12 -0.08
C ARG A 48 2.70 -10.73 -0.41
N THR A 49 3.34 -9.90 0.42
CA THR A 49 4.74 -9.48 0.25
C THR A 49 5.70 -10.66 0.35
N ASN A 50 5.56 -11.51 1.39
CA ASN A 50 6.41 -12.70 1.52
C ASN A 50 6.21 -13.66 0.33
N LEU A 51 4.96 -13.86 -0.10
CA LEU A 51 4.65 -14.69 -1.26
C LEU A 51 5.22 -14.10 -2.57
N ALA A 52 5.12 -12.78 -2.76
CA ALA A 52 5.67 -12.06 -3.91
C ALA A 52 7.19 -12.21 -3.98
N LEU A 53 7.90 -12.03 -2.87
CA LEU A 53 9.36 -12.15 -2.82
C LEU A 53 9.83 -13.57 -3.19
N LEU A 54 9.13 -14.60 -2.71
CA LEU A 54 9.48 -15.98 -3.04
C LEU A 54 9.16 -16.34 -4.50
N GLN A 55 7.95 -16.00 -4.94
CA GLN A 55 7.46 -16.45 -6.24
C GLN A 55 8.06 -15.66 -7.40
N SER A 56 8.30 -14.36 -7.24
CA SER A 56 8.95 -13.55 -8.28
C SER A 56 10.37 -14.05 -8.57
N TYR A 57 11.15 -14.38 -7.55
CA TYR A 57 12.47 -14.98 -7.72
C TYR A 57 12.38 -16.33 -8.47
N ARG A 58 11.49 -17.23 -8.03
CA ARG A 58 11.28 -18.55 -8.65
C ARG A 58 10.84 -18.45 -10.12
N ASN A 59 9.99 -17.48 -10.44
CA ASN A 59 9.51 -17.25 -11.80
C ASN A 59 10.44 -16.37 -12.63
N ARG A 60 11.51 -15.81 -12.03
CA ARG A 60 12.42 -14.83 -12.65
C ARG A 60 11.69 -13.59 -13.16
N ILE A 61 10.69 -13.14 -12.41
CA ILE A 61 9.92 -11.92 -12.67
C ILE A 61 10.60 -10.77 -11.95
N LEU A 62 10.97 -9.74 -12.69
CA LEU A 62 11.50 -8.51 -12.12
C LEU A 62 10.34 -7.66 -11.60
N LEU A 63 10.26 -7.46 -10.29
CA LEU A 63 9.38 -6.48 -9.67
C LEU A 63 10.18 -5.17 -9.61
N SER A 64 10.03 -4.27 -10.59
CA SER A 64 10.83 -3.03 -10.60
C SER A 64 10.02 -1.80 -10.94
N GLN A 65 10.19 -0.79 -10.11
CA GLN A 65 9.89 0.63 -10.35
C GLN A 65 11.18 1.39 -10.70
N PRO A 66 11.09 2.62 -11.24
CA PRO A 66 12.26 3.47 -11.49
C PRO A 66 13.07 3.65 -10.21
N MET A 67 14.38 3.42 -10.27
CA MET A 67 15.26 3.64 -9.11
C MET A 67 15.43 5.14 -8.90
N PRO A 68 15.02 5.70 -7.75
CA PRO A 68 15.21 7.12 -7.49
C PRO A 68 16.69 7.40 -7.17
N ASP A 69 17.14 8.65 -7.40
CA ASP A 69 18.49 9.06 -7.02
C ASP A 69 18.59 9.12 -5.49
N GLN A 70 19.03 8.01 -4.90
CA GLN A 70 19.13 7.84 -3.45
C GLN A 70 19.92 8.97 -2.74
N THR A 71 20.79 9.70 -3.44
CA THR A 71 21.59 10.77 -2.82
C THR A 71 20.87 12.11 -2.72
N ARG A 72 19.70 12.23 -3.38
CA ARG A 72 18.96 13.49 -3.53
C ARG A 72 17.48 13.36 -3.16
N THR A 73 16.96 12.14 -3.02
CA THR A 73 15.55 11.88 -2.67
C THR A 73 15.39 11.32 -1.26
N ARG A 74 14.25 11.61 -0.63
CA ARG A 74 13.80 10.98 0.62
C ARG A 74 12.63 10.00 0.43
N ILE A 75 12.37 9.56 -0.81
CA ILE A 75 11.36 8.52 -1.11
C ILE A 75 11.62 7.27 -0.26
N ASP A 76 10.56 6.72 0.32
CA ASP A 76 10.65 5.47 1.08
C ASP A 76 10.88 4.28 0.13
N PRO A 77 11.98 3.52 0.25
CA PRO A 77 12.24 2.39 -0.61
C PRO A 77 11.44 1.12 -0.26
N PHE A 78 10.67 1.12 0.84
CA PHE A 78 10.05 -0.06 1.44
C PHE A 78 8.52 -0.05 1.38
N THR A 79 7.95 0.58 0.35
CA THR A 79 6.50 0.52 0.10
C THR A 79 6.14 -0.78 -0.61
N SER A 80 4.92 -1.26 -0.38
CA SER A 80 4.38 -2.43 -1.09
C SER A 80 4.33 -2.21 -2.61
N SER A 81 4.06 -0.99 -3.06
CA SER A 81 4.07 -0.58 -4.47
C SER A 81 5.45 -0.70 -5.11
N GLN A 82 6.50 -0.30 -4.40
CA GLN A 82 7.88 -0.43 -4.88
C GLN A 82 8.37 -1.86 -4.86
N LEU A 83 8.01 -2.63 -3.83
CA LEU A 83 8.43 -4.03 -3.72
C LEU A 83 7.72 -4.95 -4.72
N MET A 84 6.46 -4.66 -5.03
CA MET A 84 5.63 -5.48 -5.92
C MET A 84 5.53 -4.93 -7.35
N GLY A 85 6.18 -3.81 -7.67
CA GLY A 85 6.23 -3.24 -9.02
C GLY A 85 4.89 -2.68 -9.51
N VAL A 86 4.03 -2.25 -8.59
CA VAL A 86 2.69 -1.73 -8.89
C VAL A 86 2.80 -0.21 -8.99
N ALA A 87 2.45 0.36 -10.14
CA ALA A 87 2.41 1.81 -10.32
C ALA A 87 1.53 2.44 -9.23
N ASP A 88 2.02 3.52 -8.63
CA ASP A 88 1.26 4.30 -7.66
C ASP A 88 0.05 4.91 -8.37
N THR A 89 -1.14 4.36 -8.15
CA THR A 89 -2.37 4.87 -8.78
C THR A 89 -2.92 6.10 -8.05
N ASP A 90 -2.25 6.60 -7.01
CA ASP A 90 -2.75 7.74 -6.22
C ASP A 90 -2.64 9.11 -6.93
N SER A 91 -2.08 9.19 -8.14
CA SER A 91 -2.24 10.39 -8.98
C SER A 91 -3.33 10.27 -10.05
N ASP A 92 -3.93 9.09 -10.27
CA ASP A 92 -4.66 8.81 -11.51
C ASP A 92 -6.03 8.13 -11.33
N ILE A 93 -6.78 8.38 -10.25
CA ILE A 93 -8.20 7.95 -10.19
C ILE A 93 -9.10 8.81 -11.12
N THR A 94 -8.62 9.95 -11.61
CA THR A 94 -9.21 10.63 -12.80
C THR A 94 -8.65 10.14 -14.13
N THR A 95 -7.67 9.24 -14.11
CA THR A 95 -6.83 8.92 -15.26
C THR A 95 -6.72 7.42 -15.51
N ILE A 96 -7.36 6.56 -14.73
CA ILE A 96 -7.63 5.16 -15.13
C ILE A 96 -8.86 5.09 -16.06
N SER A 97 -9.73 6.12 -16.05
CA SER A 97 -10.62 6.40 -17.18
C SER A 97 -9.88 7.00 -18.39
N ASP A 98 -8.65 7.50 -18.21
CA ASP A 98 -7.93 8.31 -19.21
C ASP A 98 -6.59 7.68 -19.69
N SER A 99 -6.14 6.57 -19.11
CA SER A 99 -4.95 5.80 -19.51
C SER A 99 -5.29 4.62 -20.40
N LEU A 100 -6.59 4.37 -20.61
CA LEU A 100 -7.13 3.77 -21.83
C LEU A 100 -7.37 4.83 -22.94
N SER A 101 -7.03 6.11 -22.72
CA SER A 101 -7.35 7.20 -23.67
C SER A 101 -6.18 8.11 -24.07
N ARG A 102 -4.91 7.79 -23.76
CA ARG A 102 -3.76 8.59 -24.23
C ARG A 102 -2.58 7.77 -24.76
N SER A 103 -2.72 7.35 -26.01
CA SER A 103 -1.64 7.46 -26.99
C SER A 103 -2.04 8.54 -28.00
N ASN A 104 -1.62 9.77 -27.78
CA ASN A 104 -1.65 10.78 -28.84
C ASN A 104 -0.27 10.81 -29.49
N ASP A 105 -0.14 10.03 -30.55
CA ASP A 105 0.46 10.49 -31.79
C ASP A 105 -0.30 9.81 -32.95
N ASP A 106 -1.03 10.64 -33.70
CA ASP A 106 -1.62 10.40 -35.02
C ASP A 106 -2.46 9.12 -35.24
N LYS A 107 -3.75 9.20 -34.84
CA LYS A 107 -4.97 8.90 -35.64
C LYS A 107 -6.19 8.79 -34.73
N ASP A 108 -7.22 9.61 -34.99
CA ASP A 108 -8.61 9.29 -34.68
C ASP A 108 -9.01 8.00 -35.44
N SER A 109 -8.57 6.83 -34.98
CA SER A 109 -9.11 5.55 -35.43
C SER A 109 -10.42 5.32 -34.70
N GLU A 110 -11.52 5.34 -35.43
CA GLU A 110 -12.90 5.16 -34.95
C GLU A 110 -12.99 4.09 -33.84
N LYS A 111 -13.53 4.44 -32.67
CA LYS A 111 -13.84 3.48 -31.60
C LYS A 111 -14.69 2.33 -32.18
N ASN A 112 -14.43 1.09 -31.74
CA ASN A 112 -15.13 -0.11 -32.19
C ASN A 112 -15.06 -0.39 -33.72
N THR A 113 -14.04 0.10 -34.45
CA THR A 113 -13.91 -0.09 -35.92
C THR A 113 -14.16 -1.54 -36.37
N SER A 114 -13.57 -2.53 -35.69
CA SER A 114 -13.72 -3.95 -36.07
C SER A 114 -15.17 -4.45 -35.90
N LEU A 115 -15.79 -4.12 -34.77
CA LEU A 115 -17.19 -4.42 -34.47
C LEU A 115 -18.14 -3.78 -35.49
N VAL A 116 -17.91 -2.51 -35.84
CA VAL A 116 -18.68 -1.77 -36.86
C VAL A 116 -18.53 -2.41 -38.24
N HIS A 117 -17.31 -2.82 -38.61
CA HIS A 117 -17.06 -3.52 -39.87
C HIS A 117 -17.83 -4.85 -39.94
N LYS A 118 -17.77 -5.65 -38.89
CA LYS A 118 -18.49 -6.93 -38.79
C LYS A 118 -20.01 -6.73 -38.79
N ALA A 119 -20.52 -5.72 -38.08
CA ALA A 119 -21.95 -5.36 -38.10
C ALA A 119 -22.43 -4.97 -39.50
N THR A 120 -21.58 -4.29 -40.28
CA THR A 120 -21.87 -3.98 -41.69
C THR A 120 -21.97 -5.24 -42.54
N LEU A 121 -21.06 -6.21 -42.35
CA LEU A 121 -21.11 -7.52 -43.01
C LEU A 121 -22.34 -8.35 -42.57
N LEU A 122 -22.84 -8.12 -41.37
CA LEU A 122 -24.08 -8.71 -40.83
C LEU A 122 -25.34 -7.91 -41.22
N HIS A 123 -25.23 -6.94 -42.14
CA HIS A 123 -26.33 -6.14 -42.68
C HIS A 123 -27.16 -5.38 -41.62
N PHE A 124 -26.47 -4.80 -40.63
CA PHE A 124 -27.14 -3.98 -39.61
C PHE A 124 -27.79 -2.74 -40.24
N PRO A 125 -28.97 -2.30 -39.73
CA PRO A 125 -29.53 -1.00 -40.08
C PRO A 125 -28.59 0.14 -39.68
N ALA A 126 -28.51 1.21 -40.48
CA ALA A 126 -27.64 2.36 -40.21
C ALA A 126 -27.78 2.94 -38.78
N PRO A 127 -28.99 3.07 -38.19
CA PRO A 127 -29.12 3.54 -36.81
C PRO A 127 -28.47 2.61 -35.77
N GLU A 128 -28.42 1.30 -36.01
CA GLU A 128 -27.79 0.34 -35.09
C GLU A 128 -26.26 0.34 -35.25
N ILE A 129 -25.76 0.60 -36.46
CA ILE A 129 -24.32 0.79 -36.72
C ILE A 129 -23.81 2.02 -35.96
N GLU A 130 -24.55 3.13 -35.99
CA GLU A 130 -24.18 4.34 -35.25
C GLU A 130 -24.17 4.11 -33.73
N LYS A 131 -25.18 3.42 -33.18
CA LYS A 131 -25.19 3.04 -31.76
C LYS A 131 -23.98 2.19 -31.36
N LEU A 132 -23.55 1.27 -32.23
CA LEU A 132 -22.41 0.39 -31.95
C LEU A 132 -21.07 1.15 -31.97
N ARG A 133 -20.96 2.19 -32.79
CA ARG A 133 -19.78 3.06 -32.87
C ARG A 133 -19.52 3.78 -31.55
N ASP A 134 -20.59 4.23 -30.90
CA ASP A 134 -20.53 4.98 -29.63
C ASP A 134 -20.67 4.08 -28.39
N LEU A 135 -20.83 2.76 -28.56
CA LEU A 135 -21.03 1.83 -27.47
C LEU A 135 -19.78 1.76 -26.60
N THR A 136 -19.92 2.15 -25.35
CA THR A 136 -18.85 2.09 -24.35
C THR A 136 -18.99 0.83 -23.49
N PRO A 137 -17.88 0.22 -23.04
CA PRO A 137 -17.95 -0.86 -22.07
C PRO A 137 -18.69 -0.38 -20.82
N VAL A 138 -19.71 -1.14 -20.41
CA VAL A 138 -20.29 -1.01 -19.08
C VAL A 138 -19.35 -1.74 -18.12
N ASP A 139 -19.11 -1.21 -16.92
CA ASP A 139 -18.42 -1.97 -15.86
C ASP A 139 -19.33 -3.14 -15.46
N LEU A 140 -18.91 -4.36 -15.82
CA LEU A 140 -19.68 -5.57 -15.61
C LEU A 140 -19.06 -6.42 -14.50
N ASP A 141 -19.85 -6.71 -13.48
CA ASP A 141 -19.41 -7.48 -12.32
C ASP A 141 -20.09 -8.86 -12.21
N GLY A 142 -19.46 -9.73 -11.42
CA GLY A 142 -20.00 -11.04 -11.07
C GLY A 142 -20.29 -11.90 -12.29
N ARG A 143 -21.54 -12.37 -12.42
CA ARG A 143 -21.95 -13.24 -13.53
C ARG A 143 -21.96 -12.52 -14.89
N TRP A 144 -21.99 -11.19 -14.90
CA TRP A 144 -22.04 -10.37 -16.11
C TRP A 144 -20.67 -10.05 -16.71
N VAL A 145 -19.56 -10.30 -15.99
CA VAL A 145 -18.20 -9.91 -16.42
C VAL A 145 -17.79 -10.37 -17.83
N SER A 146 -18.36 -11.48 -18.32
CA SER A 146 -18.10 -12.01 -19.66
C SER A 146 -19.03 -11.46 -20.75
N ASN A 147 -19.91 -10.53 -20.42
CA ASN A 147 -20.90 -9.97 -21.33
C ASN A 147 -20.38 -8.68 -21.96
N ASP A 148 -19.16 -8.71 -22.50
CA ASP A 148 -18.39 -7.54 -22.93
C ASP A 148 -18.29 -7.43 -24.47
N LEU A 149 -17.61 -6.37 -24.93
CA LEU A 149 -17.40 -6.11 -26.36
C LEU A 149 -16.56 -7.20 -27.06
N PRO A 150 -15.46 -7.72 -26.48
CA PRO A 150 -14.75 -8.87 -27.06
C PRO A 150 -15.64 -10.12 -27.25
N ALA A 151 -16.48 -10.47 -26.27
CA ALA A 151 -17.39 -11.60 -26.39
C ALA A 151 -18.49 -11.36 -27.44
N LEU A 152 -18.96 -10.12 -27.60
CA LEU A 152 -19.87 -9.73 -28.69
C LEU A 152 -19.20 -9.93 -30.05
N GLU A 153 -17.95 -9.46 -30.18
CA GLU A 153 -17.19 -9.55 -31.42
C GLU A 153 -16.94 -10.99 -31.85
N ALA A 154 -16.53 -11.85 -30.91
CA ALA A 154 -16.35 -13.29 -31.16
C ALA A 154 -17.66 -13.96 -31.61
N PHE A 155 -18.80 -13.52 -31.09
CA PHE A 155 -20.11 -14.01 -31.54
C PHE A 155 -20.43 -13.55 -32.97
N PHE A 156 -20.03 -12.35 -33.38
CA PHE A 156 -20.18 -11.92 -34.78
C PHE A 156 -19.32 -12.75 -35.72
N ASP A 157 -18.08 -13.08 -35.33
CA ASP A 157 -17.21 -13.96 -36.12
C ASP A 157 -17.83 -15.34 -36.31
N LEU A 158 -18.45 -15.89 -35.27
CA LEU A 158 -19.18 -17.15 -35.34
C LEU A 158 -20.30 -17.09 -36.38
N LEU A 159 -21.15 -16.05 -36.34
CA LEU A 159 -22.28 -15.91 -37.26
C LEU A 159 -21.84 -15.75 -38.71
N LEU A 160 -20.76 -14.99 -38.95
CA LEU A 160 -20.20 -14.78 -40.30
C LEU A 160 -19.57 -16.07 -40.86
N ALA A 161 -18.92 -16.86 -40.01
CA ALA A 161 -18.29 -18.12 -40.39
C ALA A 161 -19.28 -19.27 -40.65
N ASP A 162 -20.46 -19.24 -40.02
CA ASP A 162 -21.46 -20.32 -40.11
C ASP A 162 -22.22 -20.29 -41.44
N LYS A 163 -21.95 -21.28 -42.30
CA LYS A 163 -22.51 -21.38 -43.66
C LYS A 163 -23.94 -21.90 -43.70
N GLU A 164 -24.47 -22.42 -42.60
CA GLU A 164 -25.86 -22.91 -42.52
C GLU A 164 -26.83 -21.80 -42.14
N LEU A 165 -26.33 -20.63 -41.73
CA LEU A 165 -27.14 -19.46 -41.44
C LEU A 165 -27.45 -18.66 -42.70
N SER A 166 -28.71 -18.26 -42.86
CA SER A 166 -29.11 -17.24 -43.82
C SER A 166 -28.71 -15.85 -43.31
N ASP A 167 -28.59 -14.87 -44.21
CA ASP A 167 -28.28 -13.48 -43.82
C ASP A 167 -29.31 -12.93 -42.82
N ALA A 168 -30.59 -13.25 -42.99
CA ALA A 168 -31.63 -12.86 -42.04
C ALA A 168 -31.42 -13.47 -40.64
N HIS A 169 -31.02 -14.75 -40.56
CA HIS A 169 -30.68 -15.37 -39.27
C HIS A 169 -29.49 -14.68 -38.61
N ARG A 170 -28.45 -14.37 -39.37
CA ARG A 170 -27.24 -13.70 -38.89
C ARG A 170 -27.56 -12.32 -38.33
N THR A 171 -28.27 -11.49 -39.09
CA THR A 171 -28.63 -10.13 -38.67
C THR A 171 -29.47 -10.16 -37.38
N GLN A 172 -30.47 -11.04 -37.29
CA GLN A 172 -31.36 -11.11 -36.13
C GLN A 172 -30.63 -11.59 -34.86
N LEU A 173 -29.83 -12.66 -34.95
CA LEU A 173 -29.04 -13.17 -33.81
C LEU A 173 -28.03 -12.13 -33.32
N ALA A 174 -27.37 -11.43 -34.25
CA ALA A 174 -26.39 -10.40 -33.92
C ALA A 174 -27.02 -9.18 -33.23
N LEU A 175 -28.16 -8.69 -33.72
CA LEU A 175 -28.88 -7.57 -33.09
C LEU A 175 -29.32 -7.89 -31.67
N VAL A 176 -29.85 -9.10 -31.44
CA VAL A 176 -30.23 -9.53 -30.08
C VAL A 176 -29.02 -9.63 -29.16
N ARG A 177 -27.90 -10.18 -29.65
CA ARG A 177 -26.66 -10.26 -28.86
C ARG A 177 -26.14 -8.88 -28.42
N VAL A 178 -26.26 -7.85 -29.26
CA VAL A 178 -25.92 -6.46 -28.89
C VAL A 178 -26.85 -5.96 -27.77
N ARG A 179 -28.16 -6.18 -27.90
CA ARG A 179 -29.14 -5.73 -26.89
C ARG A 179 -28.92 -6.38 -25.52
N MET A 180 -28.44 -7.62 -25.49
CA MET A 180 -28.08 -8.33 -24.25
C MET A 180 -26.97 -7.66 -23.44
N LEU A 181 -26.26 -6.66 -23.98
CA LEU A 181 -25.31 -5.86 -23.20
C LEU A 181 -26.00 -4.92 -22.19
N SER A 182 -27.31 -4.66 -22.37
CA SER A 182 -28.12 -3.93 -21.41
C SER A 182 -28.70 -4.87 -20.34
N ASN A 183 -28.62 -4.46 -19.08
CA ASN A 183 -29.26 -5.16 -17.96
C ASN A 183 -30.79 -5.02 -17.95
N GLU A 184 -31.35 -4.08 -18.73
CA GLU A 184 -32.79 -3.91 -18.90
C GLU A 184 -33.39 -4.92 -19.90
N TYR A 185 -32.54 -5.60 -20.68
CA TYR A 185 -32.96 -6.52 -21.73
C TYR A 185 -32.98 -7.96 -21.21
N GLY A 186 -34.14 -8.38 -20.70
CA GLY A 186 -34.31 -9.63 -19.96
C GLY A 186 -34.77 -10.81 -20.81
N ILE A 187 -35.00 -11.94 -20.15
CA ILE A 187 -35.38 -13.20 -20.82
C ILE A 187 -36.66 -13.11 -21.67
N SER A 188 -37.62 -12.28 -21.26
CA SER A 188 -38.87 -12.08 -21.99
C SER A 188 -38.63 -11.37 -23.33
N ASP A 189 -37.75 -10.36 -23.34
CA ASP A 189 -37.43 -9.57 -24.52
C ASP A 189 -36.66 -10.41 -25.54
N VAL A 190 -35.64 -11.13 -25.09
CA VAL A 190 -34.85 -12.06 -25.92
C VAL A 190 -35.74 -13.14 -26.54
N SER A 191 -36.65 -13.72 -25.73
CA SER A 191 -37.56 -14.75 -26.22
C SER A 191 -38.52 -14.23 -27.28
N ALA A 192 -39.04 -13.00 -27.12
CA ALA A 192 -39.92 -12.35 -28.08
C ALA A 192 -39.19 -12.00 -29.38
N ASP A 193 -38.00 -11.39 -29.27
CA ASP A 193 -37.22 -10.93 -30.41
C ASP A 193 -36.65 -12.08 -31.26
N LEU A 194 -36.46 -13.27 -30.67
CA LEU A 194 -35.97 -14.45 -31.39
C LEU A 194 -37.08 -15.41 -31.86
N ASN A 195 -38.36 -15.16 -31.54
CA ASN A 195 -39.48 -16.08 -31.83
C ASN A 195 -39.65 -16.38 -33.34
N ALA A 196 -39.21 -15.48 -34.22
CA ALA A 196 -39.29 -15.67 -35.66
C ALA A 196 -38.21 -16.63 -36.23
N LEU A 197 -37.16 -16.95 -35.45
CA LEU A 197 -36.12 -17.88 -35.87
C LEU A 197 -36.58 -19.35 -35.71
N PRO A 198 -36.10 -20.27 -36.55
CA PRO A 198 -36.48 -21.68 -36.49
C PRO A 198 -36.11 -22.31 -35.13
N GLU A 199 -36.86 -23.35 -34.74
CA GLU A 199 -36.60 -24.12 -33.49
C GLU A 199 -35.46 -25.16 -33.64
N SER A 200 -35.02 -25.45 -34.86
CA SER A 200 -34.03 -26.49 -35.17
C SER A 200 -32.93 -26.00 -36.12
N GLY A 201 -31.83 -26.75 -36.20
CA GLY A 201 -30.63 -26.36 -36.96
C GLY A 201 -29.83 -25.26 -36.26
N HIS A 202 -28.75 -24.79 -36.90
CA HIS A 202 -27.81 -23.85 -36.28
C HIS A 202 -28.48 -22.57 -35.78
N ALA A 203 -29.43 -22.01 -36.53
CA ALA A 203 -30.18 -20.83 -36.11
C ALA A 203 -31.03 -21.07 -34.85
N GLY A 204 -31.67 -22.24 -34.73
CA GLY A 204 -32.44 -22.59 -33.53
C GLY A 204 -31.57 -22.90 -32.32
N GLU A 205 -30.41 -23.51 -32.53
CA GLU A 205 -29.44 -23.79 -31.47
C GLU A 205 -28.81 -22.49 -30.93
N LEU A 206 -28.43 -21.55 -31.81
CA LEU A 206 -27.95 -20.22 -31.41
C LEU A 206 -29.04 -19.41 -30.72
N ARG A 207 -30.29 -19.50 -31.17
CA ARG A 207 -31.44 -18.88 -30.48
C ARG A 207 -31.56 -19.41 -29.04
N ARG A 208 -31.60 -20.73 -28.87
CA ARG A 208 -31.68 -21.35 -27.54
C ARG A 208 -30.49 -20.99 -26.66
N TYR A 209 -29.31 -20.91 -27.24
CA TYR A 209 -28.11 -20.47 -26.53
C TYR A 209 -28.27 -19.05 -25.96
N LEU A 210 -28.73 -18.08 -26.78
CA LEU A 210 -28.94 -16.71 -26.31
C LEU A 210 -29.99 -16.64 -25.19
N ILE A 211 -31.09 -17.40 -25.31
CA ILE A 211 -32.12 -17.50 -24.25
C ILE A 211 -31.52 -18.09 -22.96
N ALA A 212 -30.72 -19.14 -23.06
CA ALA A 212 -30.07 -19.77 -21.90
C ALA A 212 -29.04 -18.85 -21.24
N ALA A 213 -28.27 -18.10 -22.05
CA ALA A 213 -27.32 -17.10 -21.55
C ALA A 213 -28.03 -15.96 -20.82
N THR A 214 -29.15 -15.46 -21.34
CA THR A 214 -29.96 -14.47 -20.62
C THR A 214 -30.54 -15.02 -19.33
N ALA A 215 -31.02 -16.28 -19.32
CA ALA A 215 -31.47 -16.92 -18.08
C ALA A 215 -30.35 -16.97 -17.02
N PHE A 216 -29.11 -17.26 -17.44
CA PHE A 216 -27.96 -17.22 -16.56
C PHE A 216 -27.67 -15.82 -16.02
N TYR A 217 -27.68 -14.80 -16.87
CA TYR A 217 -27.46 -13.41 -16.46
C TYR A 217 -28.58 -12.87 -15.54
N ASP A 218 -29.82 -13.29 -15.75
CA ASP A 218 -30.98 -12.98 -14.90
C ASP A 218 -30.96 -13.76 -13.56
N GLY A 219 -30.03 -14.71 -13.37
CA GLY A 219 -29.93 -15.53 -12.15
C GLY A 219 -30.93 -16.69 -12.08
N LEU A 220 -31.57 -17.05 -13.20
CA LEU A 220 -32.49 -18.17 -13.32
C LEU A 220 -31.72 -19.49 -13.55
N PHE A 221 -30.92 -19.89 -12.57
CA PHE A 221 -29.93 -20.98 -12.71
C PHE A 221 -30.54 -22.34 -13.07
N ASP A 222 -31.68 -22.72 -12.47
CA ASP A 222 -32.33 -24.01 -12.80
C ASP A 222 -32.76 -24.08 -14.28
N ARG A 223 -33.25 -22.96 -14.81
CA ARG A 223 -33.61 -22.85 -16.23
C ARG A 223 -32.37 -22.87 -17.10
N ALA A 224 -31.33 -22.11 -16.75
CA ALA A 224 -30.08 -22.09 -17.48
C ALA A 224 -29.42 -23.49 -17.54
N GLU A 225 -29.40 -24.23 -16.43
CA GLU A 225 -28.87 -25.59 -16.35
C GLU A 225 -29.61 -26.53 -17.31
N GLN A 226 -30.95 -26.51 -17.29
CA GLN A 226 -31.77 -27.34 -18.16
C GLN A 226 -31.52 -27.05 -19.65
N GLU A 227 -31.52 -25.76 -20.02
CA GLU A 227 -31.37 -25.32 -21.40
C GLU A 227 -29.95 -25.62 -21.92
N PHE A 228 -28.90 -25.27 -21.17
CA PHE A 228 -27.51 -25.58 -21.56
C PHE A 228 -27.25 -27.09 -21.63
N SER A 229 -27.82 -27.88 -20.71
CA SER A 229 -27.70 -29.34 -20.75
C SER A 229 -28.22 -29.91 -22.08
N SER A 230 -29.34 -29.39 -22.58
CA SER A 230 -29.90 -29.81 -23.86
C SER A 230 -29.00 -29.43 -25.05
N LEU A 231 -28.31 -28.29 -24.96
CA LEU A 231 -27.44 -27.76 -26.01
C LEU A 231 -26.07 -28.43 -26.09
N THR A 232 -25.66 -29.23 -25.10
CA THR A 232 -24.40 -30.00 -25.13
C THR A 232 -24.29 -31.01 -26.29
N LYS A 233 -25.40 -31.27 -26.98
CA LYS A 233 -25.54 -32.16 -28.15
C LYS A 233 -25.93 -31.41 -29.43
N ALA A 234 -25.82 -30.08 -29.44
CA ALA A 234 -26.08 -29.25 -30.61
C ALA A 234 -25.20 -29.67 -31.81
N THR A 235 -25.73 -29.55 -33.02
CA THR A 235 -24.96 -29.81 -34.25
C THR A 235 -23.99 -28.66 -34.55
N GLN A 236 -24.33 -27.44 -34.13
CA GLN A 236 -23.42 -26.32 -34.14
C GLN A 236 -22.33 -26.54 -33.07
N ALA A 237 -21.10 -26.78 -33.52
CA ALA A 237 -19.96 -27.13 -32.67
C ALA A 237 -19.64 -26.13 -31.55
N TRP A 238 -19.65 -24.83 -31.85
CA TRP A 238 -19.44 -23.76 -30.86
C TRP A 238 -20.55 -23.72 -29.82
N VAL A 239 -21.81 -23.95 -30.21
CA VAL A 239 -22.94 -24.00 -29.26
C VAL A 239 -22.79 -25.20 -28.32
N ALA A 240 -22.44 -26.37 -28.87
CA ALA A 240 -22.23 -27.58 -28.07
C ALA A 240 -21.10 -27.42 -27.05
N GLU A 241 -19.98 -26.83 -27.47
CA GLU A 241 -18.84 -26.56 -26.60
C GLU A 241 -19.16 -25.50 -25.54
N THR A 242 -19.69 -24.35 -25.97
CA THR A 242 -19.98 -23.22 -25.07
C THR A 242 -21.05 -23.58 -24.06
N ALA A 243 -22.06 -24.38 -24.44
CA ALA A 243 -23.08 -24.86 -23.50
C ALA A 243 -22.46 -25.72 -22.39
N ARG A 244 -21.52 -26.61 -22.71
CA ARG A 244 -20.79 -27.41 -21.69
C ARG A 244 -19.97 -26.53 -20.76
N TYR A 245 -19.28 -25.53 -21.31
CA TYR A 245 -18.55 -24.57 -20.50
C TYR A 245 -19.49 -23.75 -19.59
N MET A 246 -20.64 -23.31 -20.10
CA MET A 246 -21.61 -22.54 -19.32
C MET A 246 -22.21 -23.33 -18.15
N LEU A 247 -22.34 -24.66 -18.24
CA LEU A 247 -22.77 -25.49 -17.10
C LEU A 247 -21.82 -25.35 -15.89
N ILE A 248 -20.52 -25.16 -16.10
CA ILE A 248 -19.55 -24.88 -15.04
C ILE A 248 -19.95 -23.57 -14.32
N ARG A 249 -20.18 -22.52 -15.11
CA ARG A 249 -20.50 -21.18 -14.59
C ARG A 249 -21.85 -21.16 -13.88
N VAL A 250 -22.85 -21.87 -14.40
CA VAL A 250 -24.16 -22.03 -13.76
C VAL A 250 -23.98 -22.68 -12.38
N ALA A 251 -23.31 -23.82 -12.30
CA ALA A 251 -23.10 -24.53 -11.03
C ALA A 251 -22.36 -23.66 -10.00
N ILE A 252 -21.30 -22.94 -10.39
CA ILE A 252 -20.55 -22.04 -9.50
C ILE A 252 -21.44 -20.90 -8.97
N ASN A 253 -22.18 -20.23 -9.84
CA ASN A 253 -23.00 -19.09 -9.43
C ASN A 253 -24.21 -19.55 -8.59
N GLN A 254 -24.78 -20.70 -8.91
CA GLN A 254 -25.86 -21.28 -8.13
C GLN A 254 -25.37 -21.70 -6.74
N ALA A 255 -24.16 -22.28 -6.64
CA ALA A 255 -23.56 -22.65 -5.36
C ALA A 255 -23.38 -21.45 -4.41
N MET A 256 -23.13 -20.26 -4.97
CA MET A 256 -22.89 -19.03 -4.23
C MET A 256 -24.15 -18.17 -3.99
N LYS A 257 -25.32 -18.59 -4.50
CA LYS A 257 -26.54 -17.78 -4.55
C LYS A 257 -26.99 -17.26 -3.17
N ASP A 258 -26.85 -18.11 -2.15
CA ASP A 258 -27.31 -17.84 -0.78
C ASP A 258 -26.13 -17.63 0.19
N SER A 259 -24.94 -17.30 -0.33
CA SER A 259 -23.69 -17.21 0.43
C SER A 259 -23.42 -15.82 1.04
N LEU A 260 -24.46 -15.20 1.60
CA LEU A 260 -24.35 -13.92 2.29
C LEU A 260 -24.57 -14.07 3.80
N ASP A 261 -23.78 -13.37 4.61
CA ASP A 261 -23.96 -13.27 6.06
C ASP A 261 -25.08 -12.29 6.44
N GLU A 262 -25.28 -12.07 7.75
CA GLU A 262 -26.31 -11.17 8.26
C GLU A 262 -26.07 -9.69 7.92
N TYR A 263 -24.86 -9.34 7.50
CA TYR A 263 -24.43 -8.02 7.07
C TYR A 263 -24.37 -7.89 5.54
N SER A 264 -24.87 -8.89 4.81
CA SER A 264 -24.77 -8.98 3.34
C SER A 264 -23.33 -9.07 2.82
N MET A 265 -22.39 -9.50 3.66
CA MET A 265 -21.02 -9.84 3.26
C MET A 265 -20.95 -11.28 2.76
N PHE A 266 -20.02 -11.57 1.85
CA PHE A 266 -19.88 -12.91 1.32
C PHE A 266 -19.32 -13.88 2.38
N ASP A 267 -20.01 -15.00 2.60
CA ASP A 267 -19.60 -16.07 3.51
C ASP A 267 -19.49 -17.42 2.76
N PRO A 268 -18.27 -17.92 2.50
CA PRO A 268 -18.07 -19.19 1.81
C PRO A 268 -18.64 -20.39 2.57
N ALA A 269 -18.78 -20.32 3.90
CA ALA A 269 -19.33 -21.42 4.70
C ALA A 269 -20.81 -21.69 4.39
N LYS A 270 -21.52 -20.71 3.82
CA LYS A 270 -22.92 -20.81 3.40
C LYS A 270 -23.10 -21.30 1.95
N ALA A 271 -22.02 -21.53 1.21
CA ALA A 271 -22.12 -22.01 -0.17
C ALA A 271 -22.61 -23.46 -0.25
N ASP A 272 -23.37 -23.79 -1.30
CA ASP A 272 -23.81 -25.16 -1.56
C ASP A 272 -22.66 -26.00 -2.10
N LYS A 273 -22.14 -26.87 -1.23
CA LYS A 273 -21.02 -27.75 -1.55
C LYS A 273 -21.35 -28.80 -2.60
N ALA A 274 -22.60 -29.25 -2.70
CA ALA A 274 -23.00 -30.23 -3.70
C ALA A 274 -23.00 -29.59 -5.10
N LEU A 275 -23.43 -28.34 -5.23
CA LEU A 275 -23.32 -27.57 -6.47
C LEU A 275 -21.86 -27.23 -6.80
N GLY A 276 -21.04 -26.92 -5.80
CA GLY A 276 -19.58 -26.79 -5.98
C GLY A 276 -18.95 -28.07 -6.53
N GLN A 277 -19.32 -29.23 -6.00
CA GLN A 277 -18.85 -30.54 -6.51
C GLN A 277 -19.34 -30.80 -7.95
N ARG A 278 -20.57 -30.42 -8.27
CA ARG A 278 -21.09 -30.48 -9.65
C ARG A 278 -20.29 -29.61 -10.61
N ALA A 279 -19.84 -28.44 -10.17
CA ALA A 279 -18.95 -27.61 -10.98
C ALA A 279 -17.63 -28.32 -11.30
N ILE A 280 -17.03 -29.02 -10.32
CA ILE A 280 -15.81 -29.84 -10.53
C ILE A 280 -16.05 -30.92 -11.60
N GLU A 281 -17.20 -31.61 -11.53
CA GLU A 281 -17.59 -32.62 -12.52
C GLU A 281 -17.75 -32.02 -13.93
N HIS A 282 -18.40 -30.85 -14.04
CA HIS A 282 -18.54 -30.15 -15.32
C HIS A 282 -17.20 -29.68 -15.89
N ILE A 283 -16.28 -29.21 -15.03
CA ILE A 283 -14.93 -28.84 -15.49
C ILE A 283 -14.20 -30.06 -16.04
N ALA A 284 -14.26 -31.20 -15.34
CA ALA A 284 -13.64 -32.44 -15.79
C ALA A 284 -14.23 -32.95 -17.11
N ASP A 285 -15.57 -32.89 -17.27
CA ASP A 285 -16.25 -33.27 -18.51
C ASP A 285 -15.86 -32.36 -19.68
N TYR A 286 -15.80 -31.05 -19.45
CA TYR A 286 -15.40 -30.07 -20.47
C TYR A 286 -13.95 -30.33 -20.93
N LEU A 287 -12.99 -30.40 -20.01
CA LEU A 287 -11.57 -30.59 -20.34
C LEU A 287 -11.31 -31.94 -21.02
N LYS A 288 -12.08 -32.98 -20.69
CA LYS A 288 -12.03 -34.28 -21.36
C LYS A 288 -12.59 -34.23 -22.78
N SER A 289 -13.70 -33.52 -22.98
CA SER A 289 -14.40 -33.45 -24.26
C SER A 289 -13.75 -32.48 -25.25
N TYR A 290 -13.15 -31.40 -24.73
CA TYR A 290 -12.53 -30.31 -25.50
C TYR A 290 -11.12 -30.00 -24.97
N PRO A 291 -10.16 -30.92 -25.10
CA PRO A 291 -8.80 -30.71 -24.60
C PRO A 291 -8.05 -29.55 -25.28
N ASN A 292 -8.49 -29.13 -26.47
CA ASN A 292 -8.00 -27.96 -27.20
C ASN A 292 -9.13 -26.95 -27.48
N GLY A 293 -10.13 -26.92 -26.59
CA GLY A 293 -11.30 -26.04 -26.71
C GLY A 293 -10.99 -24.56 -26.49
N HIS A 294 -11.98 -23.72 -26.78
CA HIS A 294 -11.92 -22.27 -26.62
C HIS A 294 -11.81 -21.80 -25.17
N TYR A 295 -12.24 -22.61 -24.20
CA TYR A 295 -12.35 -22.23 -22.78
C TYR A 295 -11.46 -23.07 -21.86
N VAL A 296 -10.44 -23.78 -22.40
CA VAL A 296 -9.56 -24.68 -21.61
C VAL A 296 -8.91 -23.96 -20.43
N ASP A 297 -8.29 -22.80 -20.67
CA ASP A 297 -7.59 -22.04 -19.63
C ASP A 297 -8.56 -21.55 -18.55
N SER A 298 -9.73 -21.06 -18.96
CA SER A 298 -10.76 -20.59 -18.04
C SER A 298 -11.36 -21.74 -17.22
N ALA A 299 -11.73 -22.84 -17.86
CA ALA A 299 -12.26 -24.02 -17.18
C ALA A 299 -11.24 -24.61 -16.19
N ALA A 300 -9.97 -24.71 -16.56
CA ALA A 300 -8.91 -25.15 -15.67
C ALA A 300 -8.73 -24.20 -14.46
N GLY A 301 -8.81 -22.89 -14.69
CA GLY A 301 -8.77 -21.89 -13.62
C GLY A 301 -9.96 -21.98 -12.65
N LEU A 302 -11.16 -22.30 -13.15
CA LEU A 302 -12.38 -22.39 -12.35
C LEU A 302 -12.38 -23.52 -11.31
N TYR A 303 -11.45 -24.50 -11.41
CA TYR A 303 -11.27 -25.47 -10.33
C TYR A 303 -10.96 -24.78 -8.99
N ARG A 304 -10.12 -23.74 -8.96
CA ARG A 304 -9.77 -23.06 -7.71
C ARG A 304 -10.99 -22.44 -7.03
N ARG A 305 -11.88 -21.83 -7.82
CA ARG A 305 -13.13 -21.27 -7.30
C ARG A 305 -14.06 -22.36 -6.79
N ALA A 306 -14.18 -23.48 -7.50
CA ALA A 306 -15.02 -24.61 -7.07
C ALA A 306 -14.47 -25.28 -5.79
N GLU A 307 -13.15 -25.47 -5.70
CA GLU A 307 -12.47 -26.05 -4.53
C GLU A 307 -12.58 -25.15 -3.30
N TRP A 308 -12.47 -23.84 -3.48
CA TRP A 308 -12.76 -22.87 -2.43
C TRP A 308 -14.20 -22.95 -1.94
N ILE A 309 -15.19 -23.04 -2.85
CA ILE A 309 -16.62 -23.18 -2.51
C ILE A 309 -16.88 -24.43 -1.67
N ILE A 310 -16.30 -25.58 -2.03
CA ILE A 310 -16.52 -26.83 -1.29
C ILE A 310 -15.70 -26.92 0.01
N GLY A 311 -14.69 -26.06 0.16
CA GLY A 311 -13.75 -26.06 1.28
C GLY A 311 -12.67 -27.13 1.19
N ASP A 312 -12.32 -27.58 -0.03
CA ASP A 312 -11.19 -28.50 -0.25
C ASP A 312 -9.88 -27.71 -0.28
N THR A 313 -9.37 -27.40 0.91
CA THR A 313 -8.17 -26.60 1.09
C THR A 313 -6.92 -27.28 0.52
N ALA A 314 -6.89 -28.61 0.47
CA ALA A 314 -5.74 -29.35 -0.05
C ALA A 314 -5.65 -29.21 -1.58
N ALA A 315 -6.75 -29.45 -2.28
CA ALA A 315 -6.82 -29.28 -3.72
C ALA A 315 -6.61 -27.81 -4.12
N LEU A 316 -7.25 -26.88 -3.40
CA LEU A 316 -7.07 -25.45 -3.62
C LEU A 316 -5.61 -25.03 -3.46
N ALA A 317 -4.93 -25.47 -2.40
CA ALA A 317 -3.52 -25.15 -2.18
C ALA A 317 -2.62 -25.68 -3.30
N MET A 318 -2.83 -26.92 -3.74
CA MET A 318 -2.09 -27.52 -4.85
C MET A 318 -2.26 -26.69 -6.14
N ARG A 319 -3.50 -26.36 -6.52
CA ARG A 319 -3.77 -25.60 -7.75
C ARG A 319 -3.31 -24.17 -7.69
N SER A 320 -3.44 -23.53 -6.53
CA SER A 320 -2.89 -22.21 -6.28
C SER A 320 -1.38 -22.19 -6.46
N GLY A 321 -0.67 -23.18 -5.90
CA GLY A 321 0.77 -23.34 -6.10
C GLY A 321 1.15 -23.52 -7.58
N GLN A 322 0.39 -24.33 -8.34
CA GLN A 322 0.59 -24.50 -9.77
C GLN A 322 0.38 -23.20 -10.55
N ALA A 323 -0.71 -22.49 -10.29
CA ALA A 323 -1.02 -21.23 -10.97
C ALA A 323 0.03 -20.14 -10.69
N LEU A 324 0.49 -20.04 -9.44
CA LEU A 324 1.60 -19.16 -9.06
C LEU A 324 2.89 -19.49 -9.83
N SER A 325 3.22 -20.78 -9.98
CA SER A 325 4.40 -21.21 -10.73
C SER A 325 4.33 -20.95 -12.24
N GLN A 326 3.13 -20.75 -12.78
CA GLN A 326 2.89 -20.54 -14.21
C GLN A 326 2.81 -19.06 -14.59
N ALA A 327 2.66 -18.15 -13.63
CA ALA A 327 2.62 -16.72 -13.87
C ALA A 327 3.92 -16.23 -14.53
N LYS A 328 3.81 -15.48 -15.62
CA LYS A 328 4.95 -15.00 -16.43
C LYS A 328 5.22 -13.51 -16.29
N THR A 329 4.21 -12.75 -15.89
CA THR A 329 4.30 -11.30 -15.73
C THR A 329 4.05 -10.88 -14.28
N ALA A 330 4.52 -9.69 -13.90
CA ALA A 330 4.26 -9.13 -12.57
C ALA A 330 2.76 -8.98 -12.30
N GLN A 331 1.98 -8.58 -13.31
CA GLN A 331 0.54 -8.41 -13.21
C GLN A 331 -0.20 -9.74 -12.99
N GLU A 332 0.14 -10.78 -13.76
CA GLU A 332 -0.41 -12.13 -13.56
C GLU A 332 -0.08 -12.66 -12.16
N LEU A 333 1.19 -12.49 -11.73
CA LEU A 333 1.61 -12.93 -10.41
C LEU A 333 0.85 -12.19 -9.31
N GLN A 334 0.67 -10.88 -9.44
CA GLN A 334 -0.06 -10.06 -8.47
C GLN A 334 -1.53 -10.50 -8.34
N LEU A 335 -2.22 -10.72 -9.47
CA LEU A 335 -3.61 -11.21 -9.47
C LEU A 335 -3.70 -12.56 -8.76
N MET A 336 -2.76 -13.47 -9.04
CA MET A 336 -2.72 -14.77 -8.39
C MET A 336 -2.41 -14.68 -6.89
N ILE A 337 -1.47 -13.85 -6.48
CA ILE A 337 -1.15 -13.64 -5.06
C ILE A 337 -2.38 -13.14 -4.30
N ASN A 338 -3.14 -12.20 -4.88
CA ASN A 338 -4.37 -11.69 -4.28
C ASN A 338 -5.45 -12.75 -4.15
N GLU A 339 -5.63 -13.59 -5.18
CA GLU A 339 -6.56 -14.70 -5.11
C GLU A 339 -6.15 -15.68 -4.00
N VAL A 340 -4.86 -16.04 -3.93
CA VAL A 340 -4.35 -17.00 -2.94
C VAL A 340 -4.44 -16.48 -1.52
N ASP A 341 -4.10 -15.21 -1.30
CA ASP A 341 -4.20 -14.58 0.01
C ASP A 341 -5.66 -14.60 0.51
N ASN A 342 -6.57 -14.01 -0.26
CA ASN A 342 -7.98 -13.88 0.09
C ASN A 342 -8.73 -15.21 0.21
N LYS A 343 -8.35 -16.24 -0.56
CA LYS A 343 -9.11 -17.50 -0.65
C LYS A 343 -8.49 -18.65 0.14
N LEU A 344 -7.20 -18.58 0.45
CA LEU A 344 -6.47 -19.66 1.11
C LEU A 344 -5.71 -19.20 2.36
N LEU A 345 -4.88 -18.15 2.28
CA LEU A 345 -4.00 -17.78 3.41
C LEU A 345 -4.74 -17.07 4.55
N GLU A 346 -5.86 -16.42 4.24
CA GLU A 346 -6.83 -15.91 5.23
C GLU A 346 -7.65 -17.02 5.91
N ASN A 347 -7.64 -18.25 5.38
CA ASN A 347 -8.31 -19.37 6.03
C ASN A 347 -7.47 -19.87 7.22
N THR A 348 -7.92 -19.56 8.43
CA THR A 348 -7.25 -19.92 9.69
C THR A 348 -7.09 -21.42 9.92
N SER A 349 -7.81 -22.27 9.17
CA SER A 349 -7.68 -23.72 9.22
C SER A 349 -6.55 -24.25 8.32
N PHE A 350 -6.09 -23.47 7.34
CA PHE A 350 -4.96 -23.83 6.49
C PHE A 350 -3.66 -23.61 7.27
N THR A 351 -2.98 -24.70 7.60
CA THR A 351 -1.72 -24.68 8.39
C THR A 351 -0.66 -25.63 7.84
N THR A 352 -1.06 -26.69 7.13
CA THR A 352 -0.12 -27.65 6.55
C THR A 352 -0.60 -28.12 5.18
N SER A 353 0.35 -28.33 4.26
CA SER A 353 0.08 -28.91 2.95
C SER A 353 1.30 -29.63 2.41
N ALA A 354 1.16 -30.92 2.09
CA ALA A 354 2.21 -31.71 1.45
C ALA A 354 2.42 -31.34 -0.03
N ASP A 355 1.40 -30.79 -0.68
CA ASP A 355 1.41 -30.49 -2.11
C ASP A 355 1.68 -29.00 -2.41
N ALA A 356 1.65 -28.14 -1.39
CA ALA A 356 1.92 -26.71 -1.51
C ALA A 356 2.85 -26.18 -0.38
N PRO A 357 4.08 -26.70 -0.25
CA PRO A 357 5.01 -26.34 0.83
C PRO A 357 5.43 -24.86 0.82
N LEU A 358 5.39 -24.19 -0.34
CA LEU A 358 5.61 -22.75 -0.41
C LEU A 358 4.51 -21.95 0.29
N LEU A 359 3.25 -22.34 0.09
CA LEU A 359 2.12 -21.69 0.74
C LEU A 359 2.09 -22.02 2.23
N MET A 360 2.50 -23.25 2.60
CA MET A 360 2.72 -23.63 4.01
C MET A 360 3.78 -22.74 4.67
N LEU A 361 4.94 -22.50 4.03
CA LEU A 361 5.97 -21.58 4.55
C LEU A 361 5.41 -20.19 4.81
N VAL A 362 4.69 -19.61 3.85
CA VAL A 362 4.11 -18.26 3.99
C VAL A 362 3.12 -18.21 5.14
N GLN A 363 2.29 -19.25 5.27
CA GLN A 363 1.37 -19.39 6.41
C GLN A 363 2.11 -19.49 7.74
N ASP A 364 3.20 -20.26 7.80
CA ASP A 364 3.99 -20.43 9.01
C ASP A 364 4.71 -19.14 9.41
N LEU A 365 5.20 -18.34 8.45
CA LEU A 365 5.74 -17.01 8.71
C LEU A 365 4.68 -16.10 9.35
N LYS A 366 3.44 -16.10 8.84
CA LYS A 366 2.31 -15.37 9.44
C LYS A 366 2.02 -15.83 10.88
N ARG A 367 2.23 -17.11 11.18
CA ARG A 367 2.05 -17.71 12.52
C ARG A 367 3.21 -17.44 13.50
N LEU A 368 4.30 -16.80 13.04
CA LEU A 368 5.38 -16.31 13.91
C LEU A 368 5.14 -14.88 14.42
N ARG A 369 4.12 -14.18 13.91
CA ARG A 369 3.74 -12.82 14.34
C ARG A 369 3.38 -12.77 15.82
N SER A 370 3.51 -11.59 16.43
CA SER A 370 3.11 -11.43 17.83
C SER A 370 1.61 -11.71 18.04
N PRO A 371 1.19 -12.32 19.18
CA PRO A 371 -0.23 -12.60 19.45
C PRO A 371 -1.14 -11.36 19.50
N GLU A 372 -0.56 -10.18 19.76
CA GLU A 372 -1.30 -8.91 19.77
C GLU A 372 -1.81 -8.52 18.37
N ILE A 373 -1.00 -8.85 17.35
CA ILE A 373 -1.25 -8.64 15.93
C ILE A 373 -2.06 -9.81 15.35
N GLN A 374 -1.63 -11.06 15.58
CA GLN A 374 -2.24 -12.24 14.97
C GLN A 374 -3.22 -12.97 15.91
N ARG A 375 -4.38 -12.34 16.19
CA ARG A 375 -5.37 -12.91 17.13
C ARG A 375 -6.15 -14.10 16.60
N LEU A 376 -6.21 -14.27 15.27
CA LEU A 376 -7.11 -15.21 14.62
C LEU A 376 -6.48 -16.56 14.27
N MET A 377 -5.15 -16.68 14.31
CA MET A 377 -4.44 -17.90 13.92
C MET A 377 -3.68 -18.56 15.08
N PRO A 378 -3.63 -19.91 15.13
CA PRO A 378 -2.84 -20.60 16.15
C PRO A 378 -1.34 -20.39 15.90
N PRO A 379 -0.55 -20.09 16.94
CA PRO A 379 0.90 -19.92 16.79
C PRO A 379 1.56 -21.22 16.31
N LEU A 380 2.66 -21.10 15.57
CA LEU A 380 3.47 -22.26 15.19
C LEU A 380 4.10 -22.90 16.43
N GLN A 381 4.11 -24.23 16.49
CA GLN A 381 4.70 -24.99 17.62
C GLN A 381 5.94 -25.76 17.17
N GLN A 382 6.87 -26.02 18.10
CA GLN A 382 8.13 -26.73 17.83
C GLN A 382 7.90 -28.14 17.27
N GLU A 383 6.91 -28.87 17.80
CA GLU A 383 6.57 -30.22 17.32
C GLU A 383 6.00 -30.19 15.91
N GLU A 384 5.26 -29.13 15.56
CA GLU A 384 4.70 -28.96 14.23
C GLU A 384 5.80 -28.64 13.21
N LEU A 385 6.68 -27.69 13.53
CA LEU A 385 7.86 -27.37 12.73
C LEU A 385 8.70 -28.62 12.44
N THR A 386 8.91 -29.47 13.45
CA THR A 386 9.65 -30.73 13.30
C THR A 386 8.94 -31.71 12.35
N ARG A 387 7.60 -31.78 12.41
CA ARG A 387 6.80 -32.65 11.50
C ARG A 387 6.77 -32.15 10.06
N GLN A 388 6.95 -30.85 9.83
CA GLN A 388 6.95 -30.26 8.49
C GLN A 388 8.27 -30.50 7.73
N GLN A 389 9.38 -30.77 8.41
CA GLN A 389 10.70 -31.01 7.79
C GLN A 389 10.66 -31.96 6.56
N PRO A 390 10.11 -33.19 6.64
CA PRO A 390 10.09 -34.10 5.48
C PRO A 390 9.26 -33.57 4.31
N LEU A 391 8.29 -32.67 4.55
CA LEU A 391 7.49 -32.06 3.49
C LEU A 391 8.33 -31.06 2.68
N PHE A 392 9.12 -30.23 3.36
CA PHE A 392 10.05 -29.31 2.72
C PHE A 392 11.18 -30.05 1.99
N GLU A 393 11.73 -31.11 2.60
CA GLU A 393 12.77 -31.92 1.97
C GLU A 393 12.29 -32.58 0.67
N LYS A 394 11.08 -33.16 0.68
CA LYS A 394 10.46 -33.74 -0.52
C LYS A 394 10.29 -32.72 -1.65
N ALA A 395 10.11 -31.45 -1.30
CA ALA A 395 9.92 -30.35 -2.23
C ALA A 395 11.21 -29.65 -2.67
N GLY A 396 12.38 -30.08 -2.17
CA GLY A 396 13.65 -29.41 -2.44
C GLY A 396 13.77 -28.02 -1.81
N MET A 397 13.09 -27.79 -0.68
CA MET A 397 13.00 -26.51 0.03
C MET A 397 13.75 -26.53 1.37
N GLN A 398 14.93 -27.17 1.42
CA GLN A 398 15.70 -27.35 2.64
C GLN A 398 16.18 -26.01 3.23
N GLU A 399 16.59 -25.06 2.37
CA GLU A 399 17.08 -23.75 2.83
C GLU A 399 15.93 -22.87 3.35
N GLU A 400 14.74 -22.95 2.74
CA GLU A 400 13.53 -22.29 3.26
C GLU A 400 13.13 -22.85 4.63
N PHE A 401 13.22 -24.17 4.81
CA PHE A 401 12.94 -24.78 6.11
C PHE A 401 13.98 -24.37 7.16
N ARG A 402 15.26 -24.34 6.80
CA ARG A 402 16.34 -23.86 7.67
C ARG A 402 16.12 -22.41 8.08
N TYR A 403 15.67 -21.56 7.14
CA TYR A 403 15.26 -20.20 7.43
C TYR A 403 14.11 -20.16 8.44
N LEU A 404 13.04 -20.95 8.22
CA LEU A 404 11.89 -21.02 9.12
C LEU A 404 12.29 -21.46 10.54
N GLN A 405 13.19 -22.44 10.67
CA GLN A 405 13.74 -22.86 11.97
C GLN A 405 14.48 -21.73 12.68
N ALA A 406 15.33 -20.99 11.96
CA ALA A 406 16.03 -19.85 12.52
C ALA A 406 15.07 -18.70 12.86
N ALA A 407 14.05 -18.45 12.03
CA ALA A 407 13.03 -17.45 12.29
C ALA A 407 12.22 -17.79 13.55
N PHE A 408 11.85 -19.07 13.73
CA PHE A 408 11.23 -19.54 14.97
C PHE A 408 12.11 -19.29 16.20
N ALA A 409 13.41 -19.64 16.11
CA ALA A 409 14.37 -19.37 17.17
C ALA A 409 14.51 -17.87 17.49
N PHE A 410 14.47 -17.01 16.48
CA PHE A 410 14.60 -15.55 16.63
C PHE A 410 13.35 -14.89 17.23
N TYR A 411 12.19 -15.10 16.59
CA TYR A 411 10.95 -14.37 16.89
C TYR A 411 10.16 -14.97 18.05
N VAL A 412 10.22 -16.30 18.24
CA VAL A 412 9.44 -16.99 19.27
C VAL A 412 10.31 -17.34 20.49
N GLN A 413 11.48 -17.94 20.27
CA GLN A 413 12.33 -18.40 21.38
C GLN A 413 13.28 -17.31 21.90
N HIS A 414 13.55 -16.28 21.10
CA HIS A 414 14.60 -15.27 21.34
C HIS A 414 15.99 -15.89 21.60
N ASP A 415 16.28 -17.05 21.00
CA ASP A 415 17.57 -17.72 21.06
C ASP A 415 18.45 -17.28 19.88
N TYR A 416 19.05 -16.09 20.02
CA TYR A 416 19.91 -15.50 18.99
C TYR A 416 21.20 -16.30 18.77
N HIS A 417 21.67 -17.05 19.77
CA HIS A 417 22.86 -17.89 19.62
C HIS A 417 22.56 -19.11 18.73
N ALA A 418 21.39 -19.73 18.91
CA ALA A 418 20.92 -20.81 18.03
C ALA A 418 20.75 -20.31 16.58
N VAL A 419 20.30 -19.07 16.37
CA VAL A 419 20.22 -18.46 15.03
C VAL A 419 21.61 -18.39 14.38
N LEU A 420 22.62 -17.88 15.09
CA LEU A 420 23.98 -17.76 14.55
C LEU A 420 24.65 -19.12 14.27
N ASN A 421 24.33 -20.14 15.06
CA ASN A 421 24.77 -21.52 14.83
C ASN A 421 24.09 -22.14 13.60
N THR A 422 22.80 -21.83 13.42
CA THR A 422 21.98 -22.38 12.32
C THR A 422 22.32 -21.71 11.00
N LEU A 423 22.57 -20.40 10.98
CA LEU A 423 22.76 -19.61 9.77
C LEU A 423 24.20 -19.10 9.67
N PRO A 424 25.12 -19.81 8.99
CA PRO A 424 26.48 -19.34 8.78
C PRO A 424 26.53 -18.12 7.84
N MET A 425 27.69 -17.45 7.82
CA MET A 425 27.97 -16.44 6.82
C MET A 425 27.93 -17.06 5.42
N THR A 426 27.25 -16.40 4.49
CA THR A 426 27.23 -16.83 3.10
C THR A 426 28.61 -16.76 2.45
N THR A 427 28.89 -17.67 1.52
CA THR A 427 30.05 -17.60 0.62
C THR A 427 29.65 -17.20 -0.81
N ALA A 428 28.37 -16.92 -1.05
CA ALA A 428 27.87 -16.52 -2.35
C ALA A 428 28.24 -15.08 -2.67
N GLU A 429 28.52 -14.79 -3.94
CA GLU A 429 28.77 -13.43 -4.44
C GLU A 429 27.46 -12.69 -4.83
N ASP A 430 26.34 -13.40 -4.82
CA ASP A 430 25.02 -12.94 -5.28
C ASP A 430 23.94 -13.30 -4.26
N LEU A 431 23.14 -12.31 -3.87
CA LEU A 431 22.05 -12.40 -2.90
C LEU A 431 20.68 -12.03 -3.49
N HIS A 432 20.49 -12.11 -4.80
CA HIS A 432 19.15 -11.93 -5.39
C HIS A 432 18.17 -13.03 -4.96
N ASP A 433 18.66 -14.18 -4.51
CA ASP A 433 17.84 -15.22 -3.90
C ASP A 433 17.21 -14.71 -2.59
N THR A 434 15.87 -14.64 -2.58
CA THR A 434 15.08 -14.17 -1.44
C THR A 434 15.39 -14.92 -0.16
N THR A 435 15.47 -16.26 -0.21
CA THR A 435 15.71 -17.09 0.98
C THR A 435 17.13 -16.85 1.49
N LEU A 436 18.12 -16.86 0.61
CA LEU A 436 19.52 -16.61 0.97
C LEU A 436 19.68 -15.22 1.59
N PHE A 437 19.14 -14.17 0.96
CA PHE A 437 19.18 -12.82 1.52
C PHE A 437 18.54 -12.78 2.90
N SER A 438 17.37 -13.41 3.07
CA SER A 438 16.65 -13.47 4.35
C SER A 438 17.46 -14.16 5.45
N THR A 439 18.17 -15.24 5.14
CA THR A 439 19.06 -15.89 6.13
C THR A 439 20.17 -14.94 6.61
N GLN A 440 20.76 -14.17 5.70
CA GLN A 440 21.84 -13.24 6.05
C GLN A 440 21.30 -12.02 6.80
N VAL A 441 20.09 -11.55 6.49
CA VAL A 441 19.40 -10.53 7.28
C VAL A 441 19.17 -11.03 8.70
N LEU A 442 18.57 -12.22 8.88
CA LEU A 442 18.28 -12.75 10.21
C LEU A 442 19.56 -13.00 11.04
N ARG A 443 20.64 -13.43 10.39
CA ARG A 443 21.97 -13.54 11.02
C ARG A 443 22.44 -12.18 11.55
N GLY A 444 22.39 -11.13 10.74
CA GLY A 444 22.85 -9.81 11.16
C GLY A 444 21.99 -9.21 12.28
N LEU A 445 20.67 -9.39 12.22
CA LEU A 445 19.77 -9.01 13.31
C LEU A 445 20.09 -9.76 14.61
N ALA A 446 20.44 -11.05 14.54
CA ALA A 446 20.84 -11.82 15.72
C ALA A 446 22.17 -11.34 16.33
N LEU A 447 23.11 -10.83 15.52
CA LEU A 447 24.33 -10.18 16.02
C LEU A 447 23.99 -8.88 16.78
N GLU A 448 23.07 -8.08 16.24
CA GLU A 448 22.61 -6.83 16.87
C GLU A 448 21.90 -7.07 18.20
N GLN A 449 21.02 -8.09 18.28
CA GLN A 449 20.33 -8.44 19.52
C GLN A 449 21.30 -8.93 20.61
N GLN A 450 22.42 -9.55 20.22
CA GLN A 450 23.51 -9.90 21.13
C GLN A 450 24.49 -8.75 21.39
N LYS A 451 24.23 -7.56 20.85
CA LYS A 451 25.10 -6.37 20.94
C LYS A 451 26.52 -6.63 20.44
N GLN A 452 26.69 -7.56 19.51
CA GLN A 452 27.95 -7.83 18.82
C GLN A 452 28.14 -6.81 17.70
N TRP A 453 28.21 -5.52 18.05
CA TRP A 453 28.15 -4.40 17.10
C TRP A 453 29.25 -4.43 16.04
N GLY A 454 30.47 -4.81 16.42
CA GLY A 454 31.59 -4.94 15.48
C GLY A 454 31.35 -6.03 14.43
N ASP A 455 30.82 -7.18 14.86
CA ASP A 455 30.52 -8.29 13.97
C ASP A 455 29.31 -7.98 13.08
N ALA A 456 28.26 -7.36 13.63
CA ALA A 456 27.10 -6.89 12.87
C ALA A 456 27.51 -5.87 11.80
N GLU A 457 28.36 -4.90 12.14
CA GLU A 457 28.85 -3.92 11.19
C GLU A 457 29.66 -4.59 10.06
N ALA A 458 30.60 -5.48 10.42
CA ALA A 458 31.41 -6.21 9.44
C ALA A 458 30.52 -7.05 8.51
N HIS A 459 29.49 -7.69 9.08
CA HIS A 459 28.50 -8.47 8.34
C HIS A 459 27.76 -7.60 7.31
N TRP A 460 27.13 -6.50 7.73
CA TRP A 460 26.39 -5.62 6.81
C TRP A 460 27.28 -5.00 5.73
N ARG A 461 28.49 -4.56 6.10
CA ARG A 461 29.46 -4.04 5.14
C ARG A 461 29.87 -5.08 4.10
N HIS A 462 30.05 -6.33 4.51
CA HIS A 462 30.34 -7.41 3.57
C HIS A 462 29.17 -7.62 2.60
N LEU A 463 27.93 -7.74 3.10
CA LEU A 463 26.77 -7.95 2.23
C LEU A 463 26.59 -6.80 1.21
N LEU A 464 26.89 -5.56 1.60
CA LEU A 464 26.85 -4.38 0.71
C LEU A 464 27.87 -4.43 -0.45
N THR A 465 28.84 -5.36 -0.42
CA THR A 465 29.78 -5.61 -1.52
C THR A 465 29.30 -6.68 -2.51
N LEU A 466 28.24 -7.41 -2.16
CA LEU A 466 27.71 -8.51 -2.96
C LEU A 466 26.69 -7.99 -3.98
N LYS A 467 26.33 -8.82 -4.96
CA LYS A 467 25.27 -8.48 -5.91
C LYS A 467 23.91 -8.59 -5.24
N THR A 468 23.13 -7.52 -5.27
CA THR A 468 21.77 -7.45 -4.71
C THR A 468 20.85 -6.67 -5.63
N SER A 469 19.54 -6.78 -5.40
CA SER A 469 18.58 -5.83 -5.96
C SER A 469 18.75 -4.43 -5.34
N TYR A 470 18.15 -3.41 -5.97
CA TYR A 470 18.15 -2.05 -5.43
C TYR A 470 17.56 -1.99 -4.02
N ILE A 471 16.39 -2.60 -3.80
CA ILE A 471 15.69 -2.53 -2.51
C ILE A 471 16.46 -3.30 -1.43
N GLN A 472 17.05 -4.46 -1.77
CA GLN A 472 17.96 -5.17 -0.88
C GLN A 472 19.16 -4.29 -0.48
N GLN A 473 19.75 -3.57 -1.44
CA GLN A 473 20.83 -2.61 -1.16
C GLN A 473 20.37 -1.48 -0.22
N GLN A 474 19.15 -0.97 -0.38
CA GLN A 474 18.60 0.05 0.52
C GLN A 474 18.41 -0.50 1.94
N PHE A 475 17.90 -1.72 2.07
CA PHE A 475 17.76 -2.36 3.38
C PHE A 475 19.10 -2.55 4.08
N LEU A 476 20.13 -3.03 3.36
CA LEU A 476 21.46 -3.22 3.93
C LEU A 476 22.11 -1.90 4.37
N GLN A 477 21.87 -0.80 3.64
CA GLN A 477 22.31 0.53 4.06
C GLN A 477 21.60 0.99 5.34
N LEU A 478 20.29 0.77 5.44
CA LEU A 478 19.52 1.09 6.65
C LEU A 478 19.99 0.25 7.85
N ALA A 479 20.21 -1.05 7.65
CA ALA A 479 20.69 -1.95 8.70
C ALA A 479 22.05 -1.46 9.24
N LEU A 480 23.02 -1.20 8.36
CA LEU A 480 24.32 -0.65 8.75
C LEU A 480 24.20 0.69 9.49
N ALA A 481 23.35 1.60 8.99
CA ALA A 481 23.12 2.90 9.63
C ALA A 481 22.58 2.73 11.05
N ARG A 482 21.61 1.84 11.24
CA ARG A 482 21.03 1.51 12.55
C ARG A 482 22.08 0.90 13.48
N THR A 483 22.90 -0.04 13.00
CA THR A 483 23.99 -0.63 13.79
C THR A 483 24.96 0.43 14.30
N LEU A 484 25.39 1.36 13.43
CA LEU A 484 26.34 2.41 13.78
C LEU A 484 25.76 3.39 14.80
N VAL A 485 24.50 3.78 14.64
CA VAL A 485 23.79 4.67 15.56
C VAL A 485 23.52 3.99 16.91
N ALA A 486 23.11 2.73 16.91
CA ALA A 486 22.92 1.93 18.12
C ALA A 486 24.24 1.71 18.90
N ASN A 487 25.37 1.69 18.19
CA ASN A 487 26.71 1.64 18.76
C ASN A 487 27.28 3.04 19.11
N ASP A 488 26.43 4.07 19.18
CA ASP A 488 26.79 5.44 19.59
C ASP A 488 27.81 6.14 18.65
N GLN A 489 27.82 5.78 17.36
CA GLN A 489 28.75 6.30 16.34
C GLN A 489 28.04 6.82 15.07
N PRO A 490 27.09 7.78 15.21
CA PRO A 490 26.33 8.31 14.07
C PRO A 490 27.21 8.99 13.00
N GLU A 491 28.35 9.56 13.37
CA GLU A 491 29.28 10.25 12.48
C GLU A 491 29.91 9.31 11.43
N ARG A 492 30.04 8.02 11.75
CA ARG A 492 30.62 7.01 10.84
C ARG A 492 29.76 6.73 9.61
N VAL A 493 28.48 7.10 9.64
CA VAL A 493 27.60 7.05 8.45
C VAL A 493 28.06 8.07 7.40
N PHE A 494 28.77 9.13 7.78
CA PHE A 494 29.13 10.22 6.90
C PHE A 494 30.61 10.27 6.52
N THR A 495 31.39 9.26 6.89
CA THR A 495 32.77 9.13 6.43
C THR A 495 32.81 8.88 4.91
N PRO A 496 33.84 9.32 4.18
CA PRO A 496 33.95 9.09 2.73
C PRO A 496 33.83 7.62 2.30
N GLU A 497 34.22 6.69 3.16
CA GLU A 497 34.20 5.23 2.94
C GLU A 497 32.86 4.58 3.34
N SER A 498 31.88 5.36 3.79
CA SER A 498 30.57 4.84 4.17
C SER A 498 29.78 4.39 2.94
N PRO A 499 29.26 3.15 2.92
CA PRO A 499 28.37 2.71 1.85
C PRO A 499 26.94 3.26 2.01
N VAL A 500 26.63 3.95 3.13
CA VAL A 500 25.32 4.57 3.39
C VAL A 500 25.21 5.90 2.65
N LYS A 501 24.55 5.87 1.51
CA LYS A 501 24.36 6.98 0.58
C LYS A 501 22.92 7.50 0.52
N ASN A 502 21.95 6.68 0.94
CA ASN A 502 20.54 7.06 0.90
C ASN A 502 20.25 8.27 1.81
N LEU A 503 19.76 9.36 1.21
CA LEU A 503 19.52 10.63 1.85
C LEU A 503 18.43 10.54 2.93
N ARG A 504 17.41 9.69 2.78
CA ARG A 504 16.37 9.44 3.80
C ARG A 504 16.99 8.98 5.12
N PHE A 505 17.93 8.04 5.06
CA PHE A 505 18.58 7.50 6.26
C PHE A 505 19.56 8.51 6.86
N ARG A 506 20.33 9.18 5.99
CA ARG A 506 21.29 10.21 6.40
C ARG A 506 20.58 11.40 7.03
N SER A 507 19.45 11.85 6.47
CA SER A 507 18.65 12.93 7.02
C SER A 507 18.07 12.59 8.39
N ALA A 508 17.62 11.35 8.60
CA ALA A 508 17.17 10.88 9.90
C ALA A 508 18.24 11.05 10.98
N ILE A 509 19.47 10.67 10.65
CA ILE A 509 20.62 10.78 11.57
C ILE A 509 21.00 12.24 11.81
N LEU A 510 21.02 13.08 10.76
CA LEU A 510 21.28 14.52 10.92
C LEU A 510 20.25 15.19 11.84
N LYS A 511 18.98 14.86 11.65
CA LYS A 511 17.86 15.44 12.41
C LYS A 511 17.76 14.93 13.85
N THR A 512 18.21 13.70 14.14
CA THR A 512 18.11 13.10 15.49
C THR A 512 19.45 13.07 16.24
N SER A 513 20.42 12.29 15.76
CA SER A 513 21.62 11.92 16.53
C SER A 513 22.88 12.70 16.18
N ALA A 514 22.86 13.59 15.18
CA ALA A 514 24.04 14.40 14.88
C ALA A 514 24.34 15.48 15.92
N ASP A 515 25.63 15.68 16.20
CA ASP A 515 26.13 16.81 16.97
C ASP A 515 26.37 18.05 16.07
N ALA A 516 26.77 19.17 16.69
CA ALA A 516 27.03 20.40 15.97
C ALA A 516 28.22 20.32 15.00
N GLN A 517 29.21 19.46 15.26
CA GLN A 517 30.39 19.33 14.39
C GLN A 517 30.03 18.57 13.12
N LEU A 518 29.31 17.46 13.26
CA LEU A 518 28.82 16.66 12.14
C LEU A 518 27.89 17.47 11.24
N LEU A 519 26.96 18.22 11.84
CA LEU A 519 26.08 19.12 11.10
C LEU A 519 26.85 20.17 10.30
N ARG A 520 27.88 20.80 10.89
CA ARG A 520 28.76 21.73 10.15
C ARG A 520 29.55 21.04 9.03
N GLN A 521 30.01 19.81 9.24
CA GLN A 521 30.70 19.06 8.21
C GLN A 521 29.80 18.83 6.98
N GLN A 522 28.51 18.56 7.19
CA GLN A 522 27.56 18.30 6.10
C GLN A 522 27.04 19.54 5.38
N THR A 523 27.33 20.75 5.85
CA THR A 523 27.08 21.96 5.04
C THR A 523 28.18 22.22 3.99
N GLY A 524 29.26 21.44 4.01
CA GLY A 524 30.40 21.55 3.12
C GLY A 524 30.06 21.29 1.64
N ALA A 525 30.87 21.85 0.73
CA ALA A 525 30.64 21.81 -0.71
C ALA A 525 30.74 20.41 -1.35
N GLN A 526 31.28 19.43 -0.62
CA GLN A 526 31.40 18.05 -1.07
C GLN A 526 30.08 17.25 -0.99
N GLN A 527 29.06 17.78 -0.30
CA GLN A 527 27.75 17.11 -0.17
C GLN A 527 26.75 17.57 -1.23
N THR A 528 25.70 16.77 -1.43
CA THR A 528 24.56 17.13 -2.29
C THR A 528 23.86 18.37 -1.77
N HIS A 529 23.17 19.10 -2.66
CA HIS A 529 22.50 20.34 -2.28
C HIS A 529 21.48 20.09 -1.16
N GLU A 530 20.71 19.01 -1.30
CA GLU A 530 19.65 18.61 -0.39
C GLU A 530 20.19 18.27 1.00
N GLU A 531 21.29 17.51 1.10
CA GLU A 531 21.92 17.21 2.39
C GLU A 531 22.47 18.46 3.09
N ARG A 532 23.05 19.40 2.32
CA ARG A 532 23.57 20.67 2.86
C ARG A 532 22.44 21.52 3.44
N VAL A 533 21.28 21.56 2.80
CA VAL A 533 20.10 22.28 3.28
C VAL A 533 19.57 21.66 4.58
N ILE A 534 19.37 20.33 4.61
CA ILE A 534 18.92 19.60 5.81
C ILE A 534 19.88 19.83 6.99
N ALA A 535 21.18 19.72 6.73
CA ALA A 535 22.21 19.93 7.75
C ALA A 535 22.20 21.36 8.28
N LEU A 536 22.11 22.37 7.40
CA LEU A 536 22.10 23.78 7.79
C LEU A 536 20.83 24.13 8.57
N HIS A 537 19.66 23.72 8.08
CA HIS A 537 18.39 23.96 8.76
C HIS A 537 18.42 23.35 10.18
N THR A 538 18.82 22.08 10.28
CA THR A 538 18.92 21.38 11.57
C THR A 538 19.93 22.06 12.51
N LEU A 539 21.09 22.48 11.99
CA LEU A 539 22.12 23.17 12.77
C LEU A 539 21.61 24.47 13.37
N LEU A 540 21.03 25.35 12.55
CA LEU A 540 20.56 26.67 12.96
C LEU A 540 19.40 26.54 13.96
N THR A 541 18.44 25.66 13.68
CA THR A 541 17.31 25.39 14.59
C THR A 541 17.79 24.87 15.94
N ARG A 542 18.70 23.88 15.96
CA ARG A 542 19.26 23.35 17.22
C ARG A 542 20.06 24.41 17.97
N GLN A 543 20.83 25.25 17.28
CA GLN A 543 21.58 26.33 17.93
C GLN A 543 20.66 27.33 18.64
N LEU A 544 19.53 27.70 18.02
CA LEU A 544 18.55 28.57 18.65
C LEU A 544 17.88 27.89 19.85
N MET A 545 17.47 26.63 19.72
CA MET A 545 16.82 25.87 20.79
C MET A 545 17.76 25.54 21.97
N HIS A 546 19.06 25.39 21.72
CA HIS A 546 20.06 25.14 22.77
C HIS A 546 20.76 26.42 23.26
N ARG A 547 20.31 27.60 22.80
CA ARG A 547 20.86 28.91 23.17
C ARG A 547 22.32 29.11 22.79
N ASN A 548 22.79 28.42 21.75
CA ASN A 548 24.12 28.57 21.15
C ASN A 548 24.13 29.75 20.17
N TYR A 549 23.80 30.95 20.67
CA TYR A 549 23.57 32.15 19.87
C TYR A 549 24.80 32.62 19.09
N SER A 550 26.00 32.55 19.70
CA SER A 550 27.25 32.94 19.02
C SER A 550 27.54 32.06 17.79
N ASP A 551 27.27 30.77 17.92
CA ASP A 551 27.46 29.81 16.84
C ASP A 551 26.41 30.01 15.74
N PHE A 552 25.15 30.31 16.09
CA PHE A 552 24.12 30.69 15.12
C PHE A 552 24.55 31.90 14.28
N LEU A 553 25.04 32.97 14.92
CA LEU A 553 25.47 34.18 14.20
C LEU A 553 26.63 33.90 13.23
N LYS A 554 27.51 32.96 13.56
CA LYS A 554 28.60 32.52 12.69
C LYS A 554 28.07 31.67 11.53
N ASP A 555 27.30 30.63 11.84
CA ASP A 555 26.92 29.59 10.88
C ASP A 555 25.77 30.06 9.94
N SER A 556 24.94 31.01 10.36
CA SER A 556 23.91 31.67 9.52
C SER A 556 24.48 32.41 8.30
N ALA A 557 25.79 32.73 8.30
CA ALA A 557 26.45 33.24 7.09
C ALA A 557 26.36 32.27 5.90
N LEU A 558 26.20 30.97 6.16
CA LEU A 558 26.05 29.93 5.13
C LEU A 558 24.77 30.09 4.31
N LEU A 559 23.73 30.75 4.83
CA LEU A 559 22.48 31.06 4.12
C LEU A 559 22.72 31.89 2.84
N LYS A 560 23.86 32.59 2.74
CA LYS A 560 24.25 33.32 1.52
C LYS A 560 24.75 32.43 0.39
N THR A 561 25.13 31.20 0.70
CA THR A 561 25.82 30.26 -0.21
C THR A 561 25.06 28.96 -0.43
N ILE A 562 24.16 28.61 0.48
CA ILE A 562 23.27 27.46 0.39
C ILE A 562 21.87 28.00 0.14
N THR A 563 21.37 27.79 -1.07
CA THR A 563 20.02 28.21 -1.45
C THR A 563 18.96 27.31 -0.79
N PRO A 564 17.75 27.84 -0.48
CA PRO A 564 16.63 27.02 -0.04
C PRO A 564 16.21 26.01 -1.12
N LEU A 565 15.62 24.89 -0.69
CA LEU A 565 14.96 23.93 -1.60
C LEU A 565 13.66 24.54 -2.13
N GLN A 566 13.28 24.18 -3.36
CA GLN A 566 12.01 24.61 -3.95
C GLN A 566 10.91 23.59 -3.64
N ASN A 567 9.79 24.05 -3.07
CA ASN A 567 8.64 23.21 -2.70
C ASN A 567 7.97 22.52 -3.91
N SER A 568 8.29 22.90 -5.15
CA SER A 568 7.78 22.26 -6.37
C SER A 568 8.35 20.88 -6.64
N ASP A 569 9.47 20.52 -6.00
CA ASP A 569 10.26 19.34 -6.38
C ASP A 569 9.94 18.10 -5.53
N ASP A 570 9.46 18.30 -4.29
CA ASP A 570 8.91 17.27 -3.39
C ASP A 570 8.21 18.01 -2.21
N PRO A 571 6.91 17.77 -1.95
CA PRO A 571 6.18 18.41 -0.85
C PRO A 571 6.82 18.18 0.54
N SER A 572 7.60 17.11 0.71
CA SER A 572 8.31 16.78 1.95
C SER A 572 9.37 17.82 2.35
N TRP A 573 9.86 18.64 1.41
CA TRP A 573 10.87 19.67 1.68
C TRP A 573 10.35 20.89 2.44
N GLY A 574 9.03 21.02 2.63
CA GLY A 574 8.44 22.15 3.36
C GLY A 574 8.92 22.28 4.81
N ASN A 575 9.51 21.24 5.39
CA ASN A 575 10.03 21.23 6.76
C ASN A 575 11.46 21.78 6.91
N GLU A 576 12.21 21.95 5.81
CA GLU A 576 13.60 22.45 5.81
C GLU A 576 13.74 23.84 5.15
N ASP A 577 12.73 24.69 5.31
CA ASP A 577 12.73 26.02 4.70
C ASP A 577 13.76 26.96 5.35
N LEU A 578 14.88 27.17 4.66
CA LEU A 578 15.93 28.11 5.08
C LEU A 578 15.48 29.58 5.05
N ASN A 579 14.39 29.93 4.36
CA ASN A 579 13.90 31.31 4.31
C ASN A 579 13.38 31.78 5.67
N THR A 580 12.93 30.86 6.51
CA THR A 580 12.46 31.16 7.87
C THR A 580 13.48 31.97 8.67
N PHE A 581 14.78 31.68 8.53
CA PHE A 581 15.85 32.39 9.25
C PHE A 581 16.06 33.85 8.80
N SER A 582 15.38 34.30 7.75
CA SER A 582 15.35 35.70 7.31
C SER A 582 14.19 36.50 7.93
N TRP A 583 13.51 35.96 8.95
CA TRP A 583 12.40 36.60 9.65
C TRP A 583 12.75 38.02 10.14
N ASP A 584 11.93 39.00 9.75
CA ASP A 584 12.14 40.43 9.99
C ASP A 584 11.33 40.98 11.17
N GLY A 585 10.49 40.16 11.80
CA GLY A 585 9.65 40.55 12.93
C GLY A 585 8.33 41.23 12.54
N SER A 586 8.04 41.40 11.25
CA SER A 586 6.89 42.19 10.77
C SER A 586 5.52 41.56 11.03
N ASP A 587 5.45 40.23 11.20
CA ASP A 587 4.23 39.46 11.44
C ASP A 587 4.03 39.08 12.92
N THR A 588 4.75 39.75 13.83
CA THR A 588 4.61 39.60 15.28
C THR A 588 3.19 39.91 15.76
N GLU A 589 2.78 39.35 16.90
CA GLU A 589 1.47 39.61 17.52
C GLU A 589 1.12 41.10 17.59
N ASP A 590 -0.10 41.46 17.19
CA ASP A 590 -0.56 42.85 17.14
C ASP A 590 -0.36 43.54 18.49
N GLY A 591 0.48 44.58 18.47
CA GLY A 591 0.82 45.38 19.64
C GLY A 591 2.09 44.95 20.38
N TYR A 592 2.78 43.90 19.93
CA TYR A 592 4.14 43.56 20.34
C TYR A 592 5.06 43.73 19.13
N SER A 593 6.23 44.34 19.31
CA SER A 593 7.17 44.56 18.22
C SER A 593 8.45 43.79 18.49
N CYS A 594 8.88 43.01 17.50
CA CYS A 594 10.14 42.31 17.54
C CYS A 594 11.08 42.83 16.45
N PRO A 595 12.39 42.96 16.74
CA PRO A 595 13.39 43.18 15.71
C PRO A 595 13.59 41.90 14.88
N SER A 596 14.43 41.96 13.86
CA SER A 596 14.76 40.79 13.04
C SER A 596 15.34 39.65 13.88
N LEU A 597 15.28 38.41 13.37
CA LEU A 597 15.90 37.26 14.04
C LEU A 597 17.39 37.52 14.32
N GLN A 598 18.10 38.13 13.37
CA GLN A 598 19.53 38.41 13.50
C GLN A 598 19.83 39.39 14.64
N GLU A 599 19.05 40.45 14.79
CA GLU A 599 19.20 41.42 15.89
C GLU A 599 18.81 40.82 17.24
N THR A 600 17.71 40.03 17.26
CA THR A 600 17.25 39.29 18.44
C THR A 600 18.37 38.39 18.96
N VAL A 601 18.96 37.57 18.09
CA VAL A 601 20.02 36.63 18.46
C VAL A 601 21.33 37.36 18.80
N THR A 602 21.63 38.48 18.14
CA THR A 602 22.77 39.33 18.51
C THR A 602 22.66 39.81 19.95
N THR A 603 21.48 40.30 20.33
CA THR A 603 21.20 40.75 21.72
C THR A 603 21.32 39.58 22.71
N LEU A 604 20.74 38.43 22.37
CA LEU A 604 20.81 37.22 23.21
C LEU A 604 22.24 36.66 23.35
N SER A 605 23.09 36.84 22.34
CA SER A 605 24.51 36.44 22.42
C SER A 605 25.30 37.27 23.44
N GLN A 606 24.89 38.52 23.67
CA GLN A 606 25.50 39.42 24.65
C GLN A 606 24.84 39.30 26.03
N ASN A 607 23.51 39.09 26.05
CA ASN A 607 22.72 38.88 27.26
C ASN A 607 21.66 37.78 27.03
N ALA A 608 22.00 36.54 27.37
CA ALA A 608 21.12 35.38 27.21
C ALA A 608 19.85 35.40 28.08
N ARG A 609 19.69 36.42 28.93
CA ARG A 609 18.49 36.64 29.76
C ARG A 609 17.69 37.87 29.35
N ASP A 610 18.02 38.50 28.23
CA ASP A 610 17.26 39.64 27.74
C ASP A 610 15.80 39.27 27.49
N ALA A 611 14.89 39.89 28.25
CA ALA A 611 13.51 39.47 28.31
C ALA A 611 12.73 39.70 27.00
N HIS A 612 12.96 40.86 26.39
CA HIS A 612 12.34 41.21 25.13
C HIS A 612 12.78 40.24 24.01
N SER A 613 14.09 39.99 23.92
CA SER A 613 14.66 39.10 22.90
C SER A 613 14.25 37.63 23.11
N LEU A 614 14.08 37.16 24.36
CA LEU A 614 13.55 35.82 24.63
C LEU A 614 12.10 35.66 24.17
N ASN A 615 11.26 36.67 24.38
CA ASN A 615 9.90 36.69 23.86
C ASN A 615 9.89 36.70 22.32
N CYS A 616 10.76 37.50 21.70
CA CYS A 616 10.86 37.59 20.23
C CYS A 616 11.39 36.32 19.59
N LEU A 617 12.33 35.61 20.23
CA LEU A 617 12.71 34.27 19.80
C LEU A 617 11.53 33.29 19.89
N GLY A 618 10.67 33.42 20.89
CA GLY A 618 9.43 32.65 21.00
C GLY A 618 8.43 32.97 19.86
N GLU A 619 8.34 34.23 19.45
CA GLU A 619 7.53 34.64 18.30
C GLU A 619 8.06 34.11 16.99
N PHE A 620 9.38 34.18 16.76
CA PHE A 620 10.01 33.54 15.59
C PHE A 620 9.53 32.08 15.43
N PHE A 621 9.62 31.28 16.49
CA PHE A 621 9.20 29.88 16.44
C PHE A 621 7.69 29.71 16.24
N LEU A 622 6.85 30.59 16.80
CA LEU A 622 5.40 30.54 16.53
C LEU A 622 5.12 30.84 15.06
N ARG A 623 5.63 31.96 14.54
CA ARG A 623 5.21 32.53 13.26
C ARG A 623 5.72 31.72 12.08
N THR A 624 6.95 31.20 12.21
CA THR A 624 7.57 30.41 11.15
C THR A 624 7.26 28.93 11.24
N GLY A 625 6.88 28.42 12.43
CA GLY A 625 6.74 26.98 12.66
C GLY A 625 8.07 26.20 12.60
N THR A 626 9.21 26.89 12.59
CA THR A 626 10.55 26.29 12.47
C THR A 626 10.80 25.28 13.59
N ASP A 627 11.02 24.02 13.23
CA ASP A 627 11.38 22.94 14.15
C ASP A 627 12.15 21.85 13.39
N VAL A 628 12.82 20.94 14.10
CA VAL A 628 13.43 19.76 13.49
C VAL A 628 12.39 18.64 13.49
N ARG A 629 11.74 18.44 12.34
CA ARG A 629 10.62 17.49 12.19
C ARG A 629 10.91 16.39 11.17
N PHE A 630 10.17 15.32 11.34
CA PHE A 630 10.05 14.22 10.39
C PHE A 630 8.70 14.29 9.70
N ASP A 631 8.63 13.87 8.44
CA ASP A 631 7.38 13.79 7.71
C ASP A 631 6.50 12.67 8.29
N TRP A 632 5.17 12.85 8.24
CA TRP A 632 4.21 11.89 8.82
C TRP A 632 4.31 10.48 8.19
N ASP A 633 4.79 10.39 6.95
CA ASP A 633 4.98 9.16 6.18
C ASP A 633 6.35 8.47 6.45
N GLU A 634 7.07 8.90 7.49
CA GLU A 634 8.31 8.27 7.96
C GLU A 634 8.05 7.18 9.04
N GLY A 635 6.79 6.73 9.15
CA GLY A 635 6.30 5.80 10.18
C GLY A 635 6.94 4.41 10.15
N ASN A 636 7.55 4.05 11.28
CA ASN A 636 8.07 2.72 11.70
C ASN A 636 9.39 2.21 11.05
N MET A 637 9.68 2.45 9.75
CA MET A 637 10.95 1.96 9.17
C MET A 637 12.19 2.78 9.59
N LEU A 638 12.04 3.98 10.14
CA LEU A 638 13.18 4.78 10.62
C LEU A 638 13.31 4.79 12.15
N THR A 639 12.45 4.09 12.90
CA THR A 639 12.42 4.10 14.38
C THR A 639 13.80 3.88 15.01
N GLY A 640 14.59 2.93 14.50
CA GLY A 640 15.96 2.70 14.98
C GLY A 640 16.94 3.86 14.79
N LEU A 641 16.63 4.82 13.91
CA LEU A 641 17.39 6.05 13.68
C LEU A 641 16.73 7.27 14.36
N THR A 642 15.39 7.36 14.35
CA THR A 642 14.64 8.51 14.88
C THR A 642 14.53 8.49 16.40
N ASP A 643 14.52 7.31 17.02
CA ASP A 643 14.47 7.13 18.48
C ASP A 643 15.88 7.10 19.10
N ALA A 644 16.92 7.25 18.26
CA ALA A 644 18.29 7.29 18.72
C ALA A 644 18.54 8.43 19.69
N ARG A 645 19.48 8.21 20.60
CA ARG A 645 19.90 9.24 21.54
C ARG A 645 20.46 10.45 20.77
N PRO A 646 20.04 11.70 21.08
CA PRO A 646 20.65 12.89 20.50
C PRO A 646 22.07 13.14 21.06
N HIS A 647 23.01 13.50 20.19
CA HIS A 647 24.39 13.87 20.57
C HIS A 647 24.61 15.39 20.66
N TYR A 648 23.59 16.19 20.34
CA TYR A 648 23.70 17.64 20.45
C TYR A 648 23.78 18.05 21.93
N ALA A 649 24.87 18.71 22.31
CA ALA A 649 25.16 19.02 23.70
C ALA A 649 24.23 20.08 24.30
N GLY A 650 24.02 19.98 25.61
CA GLY A 650 23.28 20.97 26.40
C GLY A 650 21.77 20.75 26.45
N ASN A 651 21.08 21.60 27.22
CA ASN A 651 19.63 21.52 27.38
C ASN A 651 18.91 22.15 26.19
N ARG A 652 17.86 21.49 25.71
CA ARG A 652 16.89 22.08 24.78
C ARG A 652 15.97 23.02 25.57
N PHE A 653 15.72 24.21 25.02
CA PHE A 653 14.79 25.19 25.55
C PHE A 653 13.66 25.42 24.55
N THR A 654 12.43 25.46 25.05
CA THR A 654 11.23 25.66 24.24
C THR A 654 10.68 27.09 24.38
N ARG A 655 9.63 27.41 23.61
CA ARG A 655 8.93 28.71 23.72
C ARG A 655 8.46 28.95 25.16
N LEU A 656 7.91 27.91 25.81
CA LEU A 656 7.43 28.02 27.19
C LEU A 656 8.56 28.25 28.21
N ASP A 657 9.74 27.62 28.04
CA ASP A 657 10.90 27.89 28.90
C ASP A 657 11.32 29.35 28.84
N ASN A 658 11.31 29.93 27.64
CA ASN A 658 11.64 31.34 27.44
C ASN A 658 10.60 32.24 28.13
N TYR A 659 9.30 32.01 27.95
CA TYR A 659 8.26 32.79 28.63
C TYR A 659 8.35 32.65 30.16
N MET A 660 8.56 31.45 30.68
CA MET A 660 8.71 31.22 32.12
C MET A 660 9.93 31.97 32.69
N GLN A 661 11.02 32.03 31.95
CA GLN A 661 12.20 32.81 32.34
C GLN A 661 11.91 34.32 32.39
N VAL A 662 11.18 34.85 31.41
CA VAL A 662 10.76 36.26 31.40
C VAL A 662 9.82 36.59 32.55
N ILE A 663 8.87 35.70 32.84
CA ILE A 663 7.94 35.84 33.98
C ILE A 663 8.70 35.90 35.31
N ALA A 664 9.74 35.08 35.45
CA ALA A 664 10.55 34.99 36.66
C ALA A 664 11.57 36.14 36.82
N ASP A 665 12.00 36.79 35.74
CA ASP A 665 13.01 37.84 35.81
C ASP A 665 12.47 39.10 36.49
N ALA A 666 12.93 39.45 37.69
CA ALA A 666 12.52 40.66 38.39
C ALA A 666 12.75 41.96 37.60
N LYS A 667 13.74 42.00 36.71
CA LYS A 667 14.16 43.19 35.95
C LYS A 667 13.48 43.35 34.59
N ALA A 668 12.80 42.32 34.09
CA ALA A 668 12.11 42.39 32.81
C ALA A 668 11.06 43.51 32.78
N ALA A 669 10.94 44.20 31.65
CA ALA A 669 10.02 45.33 31.50
C ALA A 669 8.57 44.87 31.69
N THR A 670 7.71 45.82 32.10
CA THR A 670 6.29 45.55 32.36
C THR A 670 5.60 44.93 31.15
N ASP A 671 5.90 45.44 29.95
CA ASP A 671 5.29 44.94 28.71
C ASP A 671 5.74 43.51 28.40
N ASP A 672 7.05 43.24 28.37
CA ASP A 672 7.62 41.90 28.15
C ASP A 672 7.06 40.84 29.12
N LYS A 673 6.91 41.18 30.40
CA LYS A 673 6.32 40.27 31.40
C LYS A 673 4.85 39.99 31.13
N SER A 674 4.09 41.03 30.83
CA SER A 674 2.66 40.88 30.55
C SER A 674 2.41 40.10 29.26
N TYR A 675 3.27 40.29 28.26
CA TYR A 675 3.27 39.51 27.03
C TYR A 675 3.65 38.04 27.27
N ALA A 676 4.74 37.79 28.01
CA ALA A 676 5.16 36.43 28.35
C ALA A 676 4.07 35.65 29.12
N LEU A 677 3.39 36.29 30.08
CA LEU A 677 2.23 35.68 30.78
C LEU A 677 1.09 35.33 29.81
N TYR A 678 0.81 36.21 28.86
CA TYR A 678 -0.21 35.97 27.83
C TYR A 678 0.16 34.77 26.95
N ARG A 679 1.38 34.74 26.41
CA ARG A 679 1.84 33.66 25.53
C ARG A 679 1.97 32.33 26.26
N ALA A 680 2.48 32.32 27.49
CA ALA A 680 2.58 31.11 28.31
C ALA A 680 1.21 30.46 28.58
N ILE A 681 0.13 31.23 28.69
CA ILE A 681 -1.23 30.68 28.85
C ILE A 681 -1.78 30.21 27.50
N TYR A 682 -1.48 30.92 26.41
CA TYR A 682 -1.87 30.51 25.06
C TYR A 682 -1.21 29.21 24.59
N CYS A 683 -0.09 28.82 25.20
CA CYS A 683 0.52 27.52 24.99
C CYS A 683 -0.40 26.32 25.29
N PHE A 684 -1.53 26.55 25.97
CA PHE A 684 -2.51 25.53 26.32
C PHE A 684 -3.83 25.66 25.54
N ALA A 685 -3.91 26.62 24.63
CA ALA A 685 -5.13 26.89 23.87
C ALA A 685 -5.22 26.01 22.60
N PRO A 686 -6.41 25.56 22.17
CA PRO A 686 -7.68 25.49 22.92
C PRO A 686 -7.87 24.16 23.66
N SER A 687 -6.93 23.21 23.55
CA SER A 687 -7.12 21.82 24.00
C SER A 687 -6.83 21.58 25.47
N GLY A 688 -6.18 22.54 26.15
CA GLY A 688 -5.63 22.37 27.51
C GLY A 688 -4.27 21.65 27.53
N SER A 689 -3.79 21.13 26.39
CA SER A 689 -2.48 20.48 26.25
C SER A 689 -1.41 21.49 25.85
N ASN A 690 -0.16 21.28 26.31
CA ASN A 690 0.96 22.18 26.02
C ASN A 690 1.45 22.01 24.56
N ASP A 691 1.32 23.05 23.73
CA ASP A 691 1.83 23.09 22.36
C ASP A 691 3.17 23.85 22.22
N CYS A 692 3.68 24.39 23.34
CA CYS A 692 4.91 25.18 23.39
C CYS A 692 6.11 24.39 23.90
N GLY A 693 5.95 23.12 24.28
CA GLY A 693 7.02 22.27 24.80
C GLY A 693 6.51 21.03 25.55
N THR A 694 7.41 20.38 26.28
CA THR A 694 7.14 19.12 27.01
C THR A 694 6.87 19.32 28.50
N GLN A 695 6.84 20.56 28.97
CA GLN A 695 6.64 20.88 30.39
C GLN A 695 5.21 20.55 30.81
N ASP A 696 5.07 19.87 31.94
CA ASP A 696 3.77 19.70 32.60
C ASP A 696 3.51 20.86 33.57
N ILE A 697 2.62 21.76 33.18
CA ILE A 697 2.22 22.91 33.98
C ILE A 697 0.81 22.68 34.52
N SER A 698 0.68 22.64 35.84
CA SER A 698 -0.61 22.46 36.52
C SER A 698 -1.62 23.59 36.22
N LEU A 699 -2.91 23.26 36.24
CA LEU A 699 -3.99 24.25 36.10
C LEU A 699 -3.89 25.38 37.13
N GLU A 700 -3.47 25.09 38.36
CA GLU A 700 -3.31 26.11 39.39
C GLU A 700 -2.16 27.09 39.08
N THR A 701 -1.06 26.61 38.49
CA THR A 701 0.01 27.49 38.00
C THR A 701 -0.49 28.39 36.87
N ARG A 702 -1.22 27.83 35.89
CA ARG A 702 -1.79 28.61 34.77
C ARG A 702 -2.78 29.66 35.27
N LYS A 703 -3.62 29.30 36.25
CA LYS A 703 -4.55 30.20 36.94
C LYS A 703 -3.83 31.30 37.71
N ALA A 704 -2.70 31.00 38.34
CA ALA A 704 -1.86 31.98 39.01
C ALA A 704 -1.28 32.99 38.01
N TRP A 705 -0.75 32.54 36.86
CA TRP A 705 -0.31 33.41 35.77
C TRP A 705 -1.45 34.29 35.24
N PHE A 706 -2.63 33.72 35.03
CA PHE A 706 -3.81 34.46 34.58
C PHE A 706 -4.21 35.55 35.58
N ARG A 707 -4.29 35.20 36.86
CA ARG A 707 -4.57 36.18 37.93
C ARG A 707 -3.51 37.27 37.99
N GLN A 708 -2.23 36.90 37.88
CA GLN A 708 -1.13 37.86 37.85
C GLN A 708 -1.28 38.84 36.68
N LEU A 709 -1.57 38.35 35.47
CA LEU A 709 -1.83 39.19 34.30
C LEU A 709 -3.01 40.15 34.53
N LYS A 710 -4.15 39.62 35.03
CA LYS A 710 -5.38 40.38 35.23
C LYS A 710 -5.33 41.39 36.37
N THR A 711 -4.47 41.18 37.36
CA THR A 711 -4.39 42.06 38.55
C THR A 711 -3.24 43.04 38.45
N LYS A 712 -2.01 42.54 38.28
CA LYS A 712 -0.79 43.36 38.26
C LYS A 712 -0.62 44.12 36.94
N TYR A 713 -1.18 43.62 35.84
CA TYR A 713 -1.06 44.19 34.51
C TYR A 713 -2.41 44.51 33.85
N LYS A 714 -3.43 44.83 34.66
CA LYS A 714 -4.84 45.04 34.25
C LYS A 714 -5.08 46.03 33.08
N GLY A 715 -4.14 46.96 32.85
CA GLY A 715 -4.21 47.95 31.77
C GLY A 715 -3.49 47.54 30.49
N SER A 716 -2.72 46.46 30.50
CA SER A 716 -2.04 45.95 29.30
C SER A 716 -3.07 45.47 28.27
N GLN A 717 -2.72 45.53 26.99
CA GLN A 717 -3.56 44.94 25.94
C GLN A 717 -3.69 43.42 26.09
N TRP A 718 -2.62 42.76 26.55
CA TRP A 718 -2.56 41.32 26.79
C TRP A 718 -3.56 40.87 27.87
N ALA A 719 -3.68 41.63 28.96
CA ALA A 719 -4.68 41.39 29.97
C ALA A 719 -6.12 41.62 29.46
N ARG A 720 -6.34 42.44 28.42
CA ARG A 720 -7.66 42.63 27.80
C ARG A 720 -7.98 41.51 26.81
N GLN A 721 -7.01 41.10 26.00
CA GLN A 721 -7.16 40.08 24.97
C GLN A 721 -7.34 38.67 25.55
N LEU A 722 -6.59 38.30 26.59
CA LEU A 722 -6.67 36.95 27.17
C LEU A 722 -7.98 36.75 27.95
N LYS A 723 -8.93 35.98 27.41
CA LYS A 723 -10.25 35.77 28.04
C LYS A 723 -10.29 34.60 29.03
N TYR A 724 -9.57 33.54 28.72
CA TYR A 724 -9.61 32.26 29.44
C TYR A 724 -8.21 31.86 29.93
N TYR A 725 -8.18 30.92 30.88
CA TYR A 725 -6.99 30.15 31.21
C TYR A 725 -7.36 28.68 31.00
N TRP A 726 -6.58 28.00 30.15
CA TRP A 726 -6.86 26.65 29.63
C TRP A 726 -6.28 25.56 30.52
#